data_AF-A0A2G7HGF0-F1
#
_entry.id   AF-A0A2G7HGF0-F1
#
_cell.length_a   1.000
_cell.length_b   1.000
_cell.length_c   1.000
_cell.angle_alpha   90.00
_cell.angle_beta   90.00
_cell.angle_gamma   90.00
#
_symmetry.space_group_name_H-M   'P 1'
#
loop_
_entity.id
_entity.type
_entity.pdbx_description
1 polymer ?
#
loop_
_entity_poly.entity_id
_entity_poly.type
_entity_poly.pdbx_seq_one_letter_code
_entity_poly.pdbx_strand_id
1 'polypeptide(L)'
;MFNTDKPINKISEDKLGRSSFAKQLANAIMQFKTKDNYAISLQGKWGCGKTSVLNMAVEEIRQLSEVVDNSEKIVIVQFNPWNFTDTNQLINQFFLTLSNSLKFNNKEQKMQNVGSAIEKYSSALEYSEYIPVVGPYLKVLPKLSAMLGKSMKDKAKLKQNDVSYRKNEVEQALRELDTRILVVIDDIDRLSNEQIQLIFQLVNAVAGFPNITYLLSFDKDIVVRALSNVQHCDGEEYLEKIIQVPFDVPTLSIKRLHNILFEKLDDLVEVHSGMEFDSARWSKVFNSCISPFINTLRDINRFCNTLAFMYSTVKEEVDFIDMAGICSLRVFASSIFEWIRENKFSLVGGYNGGGISVNDVRKQEEEMLRQFREIYPKNPQVMLKAVASLFPMFSNRISFSSTFQTPSEIHQAMRIASESKFDLYFSLSLDNIKISRNEIDDSLLHMKEDELRSYIDVLNERDLFDVYLKEIKYHLSMIPEERIDIILSVLVFQSGRIAEKEMQLIGADSTTISVYMISDLLFRISDENIRFNIIANMFSNSDFLSFQFLLHLLHIIELTYGRVAETSSAQEPKLISLDNLYKIEAIFLERTKSFVANTNLFDWKELRRVSFLWDFIEKETYSEYIKTAITNELNAIKFLALHVASWSSAGEVCEYELQDYSYTKFISTAEFIKVIESVRITKDFWTLDEKIIESTVAFVLATELPNVKKQIEIKDVKKRIGEWKNELPELANS
;
A
#
# COMPACT_ATOMS: atom_id res chain seq x y z
N MET A 1 -9.10 -15.97 12.09
CA MET A 1 -8.54 -17.25 12.57
C MET A 1 -7.48 -17.71 11.56
N PHE A 2 -6.25 -18.01 11.98
CA PHE A 2 -5.18 -18.41 11.04
C PHE A 2 -5.44 -19.80 10.45
N ASN A 3 -5.36 -19.94 9.13
CA ASN A 3 -5.47 -21.23 8.44
C ASN A 3 -4.19 -22.05 8.68
N THR A 4 -4.33 -23.25 9.23
CA THR A 4 -3.19 -24.16 9.42
C THR A 4 -2.94 -24.96 8.15
N ASP A 5 -1.69 -25.08 7.73
CA ASP A 5 -1.27 -25.83 6.53
C ASP A 5 -1.19 -27.35 6.78
N LYS A 6 -2.15 -27.89 7.55
CA LYS A 6 -2.18 -29.31 7.93
C LYS A 6 -2.73 -30.16 6.78
N PRO A 7 -2.14 -31.33 6.51
CA PRO A 7 -2.73 -32.28 5.58
C PRO A 7 -4.07 -32.78 6.12
N ILE A 8 -5.00 -33.05 5.21
CA ILE A 8 -6.27 -33.69 5.55
C ILE A 8 -6.04 -35.17 5.83
N ASN A 9 -6.92 -35.76 6.64
CA ASN A 9 -6.81 -37.17 7.01
C ASN A 9 -7.91 -38.04 6.38
N LYS A 10 -8.98 -37.42 5.88
CA LYS A 10 -10.17 -38.12 5.39
C LYS A 10 -10.57 -37.72 3.98
N ILE A 11 -11.12 -38.65 3.23
CA ILE A 11 -11.71 -38.44 1.90
C ILE A 11 -12.83 -37.39 1.94
N SER A 12 -13.60 -37.32 3.02
CA SER A 12 -14.68 -36.34 3.19
C SER A 12 -14.20 -34.89 3.32
N GLU A 13 -12.91 -34.68 3.62
CA GLU A 13 -12.31 -33.35 3.79
C GLU A 13 -11.73 -32.81 2.47
N ASP A 14 -11.77 -33.60 1.39
CA ASP A 14 -11.14 -33.29 0.11
C ASP A 14 -11.84 -32.18 -0.67
N LYS A 15 -11.25 -30.98 -0.61
CA LYS A 15 -11.68 -29.82 -1.41
C LYS A 15 -11.06 -29.78 -2.80
N LEU A 16 -10.05 -30.60 -3.12
CA LEU A 16 -9.30 -30.55 -4.37
C LEU A 16 -9.71 -31.62 -5.40
N GLY A 17 -10.58 -32.56 -5.03
CA GLY A 17 -11.03 -33.63 -5.91
C GLY A 17 -9.96 -34.71 -6.14
N ARG A 18 -9.14 -34.95 -5.13
CA ARG A 18 -8.05 -35.93 -5.09
C ARG A 18 -8.48 -37.30 -4.58
N SER A 19 -9.63 -37.36 -3.95
CA SER A 19 -10.27 -38.56 -3.43
C SER A 19 -10.34 -39.69 -4.47
N SER A 20 -10.74 -39.41 -5.71
CA SER A 20 -10.80 -40.42 -6.78
C SER A 20 -9.44 -41.06 -7.08
N PHE A 21 -8.39 -40.26 -7.16
CA PHE A 21 -7.02 -40.73 -7.37
C PHE A 21 -6.51 -41.52 -6.16
N ALA A 22 -6.74 -41.02 -4.94
CA ALA A 22 -6.37 -41.74 -3.72
C ALA A 22 -7.01 -43.13 -3.65
N LYS A 23 -8.29 -43.24 -4.06
CA LYS A 23 -8.99 -44.53 -4.17
C LYS A 23 -8.40 -45.43 -5.25
N GLN A 24 -8.01 -44.90 -6.41
CA GLN A 24 -7.34 -45.69 -7.45
C GLN A 24 -5.99 -46.22 -6.98
N LEU A 25 -5.19 -45.38 -6.33
CA LEU A 25 -3.91 -45.78 -5.72
C LEU A 25 -4.11 -46.89 -4.68
N ALA A 26 -5.09 -46.73 -3.78
CA ALA A 26 -5.45 -47.74 -2.79
C ALA A 26 -5.85 -49.07 -3.44
N ASN A 27 -6.72 -49.04 -4.46
CA ASN A 27 -7.14 -50.24 -5.18
C ASN A 27 -5.97 -50.92 -5.91
N ALA A 28 -5.08 -50.16 -6.54
CA ALA A 28 -3.88 -50.71 -7.18
C ALA A 28 -2.99 -51.45 -6.16
N ILE A 29 -2.77 -50.83 -4.98
CA ILE A 29 -2.02 -51.45 -3.88
C ILE A 29 -2.70 -52.74 -3.39
N MET A 30 -4.04 -52.72 -3.22
CA MET A 30 -4.79 -53.91 -2.83
C MET A 30 -4.68 -55.04 -3.87
N GLN A 31 -4.63 -54.72 -5.16
CA GLN A 31 -4.56 -55.69 -6.27
C GLN A 31 -3.16 -56.30 -6.48
N PHE A 32 -2.09 -55.72 -5.94
CA PHE A 32 -0.75 -56.34 -5.98
C PHE A 32 -0.68 -57.58 -5.06
N LYS A 33 -1.26 -58.70 -5.52
CA LYS A 33 -1.27 -60.00 -4.85
C LYS A 33 0.02 -60.78 -5.14
N THR A 34 1.18 -60.16 -4.89
CA THR A 34 2.49 -60.82 -5.03
C THR A 34 3.14 -61.05 -3.67
N LYS A 35 3.92 -62.14 -3.55
CA LYS A 35 4.82 -62.38 -2.41
C LYS A 35 6.19 -61.72 -2.61
N ASP A 36 6.46 -61.20 -3.80
CA ASP A 36 7.67 -60.42 -4.08
C ASP A 36 7.59 -59.05 -3.41
N ASN A 37 8.75 -58.44 -3.21
CA ASN A 37 8.82 -57.05 -2.79
C ASN A 37 8.38 -56.11 -3.91
N TYR A 38 7.85 -54.95 -3.52
CA TYR A 38 7.46 -53.92 -4.47
C TYR A 38 7.69 -52.54 -3.85
N ALA A 39 8.27 -51.60 -4.60
CA ALA A 39 8.40 -50.21 -4.20
C ALA A 39 7.65 -49.32 -5.19
N ILE A 40 6.68 -48.61 -4.62
CA ILE A 40 5.77 -47.69 -5.29
C ILE A 40 6.15 -46.29 -4.84
N SER A 41 6.10 -45.31 -5.73
CA SER A 41 6.25 -43.90 -5.34
C SER A 41 4.97 -43.11 -5.55
N LEU A 42 4.77 -42.10 -4.69
CA LEU A 42 3.83 -41.00 -4.88
C LEU A 42 4.63 -39.71 -5.08
N GLN A 43 4.79 -39.31 -6.33
CA GLN A 43 5.67 -38.21 -6.73
C GLN A 43 4.87 -36.91 -6.88
N GLY A 44 5.45 -35.80 -6.45
CA GLY A 44 4.85 -34.49 -6.66
C GLY A 44 5.64 -33.37 -6.01
N LYS A 45 5.51 -32.17 -6.59
CA LYS A 45 6.22 -30.99 -6.07
C LYS A 45 5.84 -30.67 -4.63
N TRP A 46 6.71 -29.97 -3.92
CA TRP A 46 6.38 -29.43 -2.61
C TRP A 46 5.02 -28.69 -2.61
N GLY A 47 4.15 -29.00 -1.64
CA GLY A 47 2.84 -28.33 -1.49
C GLY A 47 1.71 -28.82 -2.40
N CYS A 48 1.93 -29.83 -3.26
CA CYS A 48 0.87 -30.36 -4.14
C CYS A 48 -0.18 -31.25 -3.45
N GLY A 49 0.00 -31.53 -2.15
CA GLY A 49 -0.93 -32.34 -1.35
C GLY A 49 -0.58 -33.83 -1.26
N LYS A 50 0.69 -34.22 -1.47
CA LYS A 50 1.17 -35.61 -1.37
C LYS A 50 0.69 -36.31 -0.09
N THR A 51 1.00 -35.75 1.08
CA THR A 51 0.59 -36.30 2.40
C THR A 51 -0.93 -36.44 2.52
N SER A 52 -1.71 -35.48 2.01
CA SER A 52 -3.18 -35.59 2.00
C SER A 52 -3.67 -36.75 1.15
N VAL A 53 -3.12 -36.92 -0.07
CA VAL A 53 -3.43 -38.04 -0.96
C VAL A 53 -3.04 -39.37 -0.32
N LEU A 54 -1.85 -39.43 0.29
CA LEU A 54 -1.34 -40.58 0.99
C LEU A 54 -2.25 -40.98 2.17
N ASN A 55 -2.68 -40.02 2.99
CA ASN A 55 -3.60 -40.24 4.09
C ASN A 55 -4.95 -40.80 3.61
N MET A 56 -5.51 -40.22 2.55
CA MET A 56 -6.75 -40.73 1.94
C MET A 56 -6.59 -42.13 1.34
N ALA A 57 -5.45 -42.44 0.73
CA ALA A 57 -5.18 -43.78 0.21
C ALA A 57 -5.05 -44.79 1.35
N VAL A 58 -4.37 -44.42 2.45
CA VAL A 58 -4.26 -45.25 3.66
C VAL A 58 -5.64 -45.45 4.32
N GLU A 59 -6.48 -44.42 4.38
CA GLU A 59 -7.87 -44.53 4.84
C GLU A 59 -8.66 -45.55 4.00
N GLU A 60 -8.61 -45.42 2.67
CA GLU A 60 -9.29 -46.35 1.76
C GLU A 60 -8.76 -47.79 1.90
N ILE A 61 -7.44 -47.99 1.99
CA ILE A 61 -6.84 -49.33 2.19
C ILE A 61 -7.33 -49.95 3.50
N ARG A 62 -7.44 -49.17 4.58
CA ARG A 62 -7.99 -49.66 5.86
C ARG A 62 -9.44 -50.10 5.70
N GLN A 63 -10.28 -49.28 5.07
CA GLN A 63 -11.68 -49.61 4.82
C GLN A 63 -11.83 -50.85 3.93
N LEU A 64 -11.05 -50.96 2.84
CA LEU A 64 -11.05 -52.15 1.98
C LEU A 64 -10.54 -53.39 2.73
N SER A 65 -9.58 -53.24 3.64
CA SER A 65 -9.05 -54.34 4.45
C SER A 65 -10.04 -54.87 5.50
N GLU A 66 -11.08 -54.11 5.87
CA GLU A 66 -12.11 -54.57 6.80
C GLU A 66 -13.10 -55.55 6.17
N VAL A 67 -13.31 -55.46 4.85
CA VAL A 67 -14.33 -56.23 4.11
C VAL A 67 -13.77 -57.44 3.35
N VAL A 68 -12.45 -57.60 3.30
CA VAL A 68 -11.78 -58.74 2.65
C VAL A 68 -11.39 -59.83 3.65
N ASP A 69 -11.16 -61.04 3.13
CA ASP A 69 -10.66 -62.17 3.92
C ASP A 69 -9.33 -61.84 4.62
N ASN A 70 -9.07 -62.48 5.76
CA ASN A 70 -7.84 -62.25 6.53
C ASN A 70 -6.56 -62.43 5.70
N SER A 71 -6.54 -63.33 4.72
CA SER A 71 -5.41 -63.56 3.81
C SER A 71 -5.20 -62.43 2.77
N GLU A 72 -6.14 -61.53 2.61
CA GLU A 72 -6.04 -60.40 1.68
C GLU A 72 -5.75 -59.07 2.38
N LYS A 73 -5.79 -59.05 3.72
CA LYS A 73 -5.54 -57.88 4.55
C LYS A 73 -4.12 -57.35 4.39
N ILE A 74 -4.01 -56.02 4.45
CA ILE A 74 -2.73 -55.30 4.45
C ILE A 74 -2.51 -54.66 5.82
N VAL A 75 -1.40 -54.99 6.46
CA VAL A 75 -0.93 -54.31 7.68
C VAL A 75 -0.14 -53.08 7.27
N ILE A 76 -0.59 -51.90 7.71
CA ILE A 76 0.03 -50.63 7.35
C ILE A 76 1.01 -50.19 8.45
N VAL A 77 2.25 -49.94 8.06
CA VAL A 77 3.31 -49.39 8.90
C VAL A 77 3.66 -48.01 8.35
N GLN A 78 3.47 -46.95 9.14
CA GLN A 78 3.80 -45.59 8.72
C GLN A 78 5.10 -45.13 9.38
N PHE A 79 6.02 -44.61 8.58
CA PHE A 79 7.28 -44.06 9.03
C PHE A 79 7.48 -42.65 8.48
N ASN A 80 7.67 -41.67 9.37
CA ASN A 80 8.03 -40.31 8.98
C ASN A 80 9.50 -40.05 9.37
N PRO A 81 10.42 -40.01 8.39
CA PRO A 81 11.85 -39.85 8.62
C PRO A 81 12.22 -38.44 9.09
N TRP A 82 11.38 -37.43 8.86
CA TRP A 82 11.66 -36.01 9.17
C TRP A 82 11.86 -35.75 10.68
N ASN A 83 11.38 -36.64 11.54
CA ASN A 83 11.49 -36.50 12.99
C ASN A 83 12.91 -36.80 13.55
N PHE A 84 13.86 -37.20 12.70
CA PHE A 84 15.18 -37.67 13.14
C PHE A 84 16.32 -36.88 12.49
N THR A 85 17.26 -36.38 13.32
CA THR A 85 18.35 -35.51 12.86
C THR A 85 19.66 -36.24 12.53
N ASP A 86 19.85 -37.47 13.03
CA ASP A 86 21.07 -38.25 12.84
C ASP A 86 20.81 -39.45 11.92
N THR A 87 21.67 -39.63 10.93
CA THR A 87 21.69 -40.73 9.95
C THR A 87 21.68 -42.11 10.63
N ASN A 88 22.43 -42.30 11.73
CA ASN A 88 22.43 -43.58 12.46
C ASN A 88 21.13 -43.82 13.21
N GLN A 89 20.52 -42.75 13.74
CA GLN A 89 19.20 -42.85 14.38
C GLN A 89 18.13 -43.19 13.35
N LEU A 90 18.24 -42.71 12.11
CA LEU A 90 17.22 -42.92 11.08
C LEU A 90 16.99 -44.40 10.74
N ILE A 91 18.06 -45.17 10.55
CA ILE A 91 17.97 -46.63 10.27
C ILE A 91 17.36 -47.36 11.46
N ASN A 92 17.87 -47.10 12.66
CA ASN A 92 17.40 -47.77 13.87
C ASN A 92 15.92 -47.47 14.12
N GLN A 93 15.50 -46.22 13.91
CA GLN A 93 14.11 -45.80 14.08
C GLN A 93 13.18 -46.39 13.03
N PHE A 94 13.65 -46.59 11.79
CA PHE A 94 12.90 -47.33 10.79
C PHE A 94 12.63 -48.77 11.26
N PHE A 95 13.67 -49.51 11.65
CA PHE A 95 13.52 -50.89 12.10
C PHE A 95 12.72 -51.02 13.40
N LEU A 96 12.88 -50.09 14.34
CA LEU A 96 12.08 -50.02 15.56
C LEU A 96 10.61 -49.76 15.25
N THR A 97 10.30 -48.84 14.33
CA THR A 97 8.92 -48.54 13.91
C THR A 97 8.29 -49.77 13.24
N LEU A 98 9.05 -50.43 12.37
CA LEU A 98 8.62 -51.64 11.68
C LEU A 98 8.39 -52.79 12.66
N SER A 99 9.36 -53.09 13.53
CA SER A 99 9.25 -54.18 14.49
C SER A 99 8.11 -53.95 15.49
N ASN A 100 7.98 -52.73 16.03
CA ASN A 100 6.92 -52.40 17.00
C ASN A 100 5.52 -52.50 16.40
N SER A 101 5.36 -52.05 15.15
CA SER A 101 4.07 -52.13 14.44
C SER A 101 3.65 -53.58 14.18
N LEU A 102 4.59 -54.50 14.02
CA LEU A 102 4.31 -55.92 13.78
C LEU A 102 4.19 -56.72 15.09
N LYS A 103 4.94 -56.36 16.14
CA LYS A 103 5.01 -57.08 17.42
C LYS A 103 3.94 -56.67 18.43
N PHE A 104 3.68 -55.38 18.59
CA PHE A 104 2.82 -54.87 19.66
C PHE A 104 1.42 -54.48 19.18
N ASN A 105 1.30 -54.05 17.93
CA ASN A 105 0.02 -53.62 17.36
C ASN A 105 -0.76 -54.76 16.70
N ASN A 106 -0.24 -56.00 16.72
CA ASN A 106 -0.88 -57.17 16.14
C ASN A 106 -0.96 -58.35 17.13
N LYS A 107 -2.12 -59.01 17.17
CA LYS A 107 -2.39 -60.17 18.04
C LYS A 107 -1.97 -61.50 17.41
N GLU A 108 -1.63 -61.52 16.13
CA GLU A 108 -1.24 -62.73 15.41
C GLU A 108 0.20 -63.16 15.72
N GLN A 109 0.38 -64.38 16.22
CA GLN A 109 1.70 -64.91 16.63
C GLN A 109 2.72 -64.88 15.48
N LYS A 110 2.30 -65.16 14.24
CA LYS A 110 3.19 -65.09 13.06
C LYS A 110 3.74 -63.68 12.85
N MET A 111 2.90 -62.65 13.01
CA MET A 111 3.30 -61.25 12.88
C MET A 111 4.28 -60.83 13.99
N GLN A 112 4.06 -61.31 15.21
CA GLN A 112 4.98 -61.08 16.34
C GLN A 112 6.34 -61.72 16.09
N ASN A 113 6.38 -62.92 15.50
CA ASN A 113 7.62 -63.59 15.12
C ASN A 113 8.40 -62.77 14.08
N VAL A 114 7.72 -62.19 13.09
CA VAL A 114 8.34 -61.29 12.10
C VAL A 114 8.93 -60.06 12.78
N GLY A 115 8.17 -59.41 13.67
CA GLY A 115 8.66 -58.26 14.45
C GLY A 115 9.93 -58.58 15.25
N SER A 116 9.97 -59.75 15.91
CA SER A 116 11.15 -60.22 16.64
C SER A 116 12.33 -60.60 15.75
N ALA A 117 12.09 -61.13 14.54
CA ALA A 117 13.15 -61.39 13.57
C ALA A 117 13.77 -60.07 13.08
N ILE A 118 12.95 -59.05 12.79
CA ILE A 118 13.39 -57.72 12.36
C ILE A 118 14.19 -57.03 13.46
N GLU A 119 13.76 -57.14 14.73
CA GLU A 119 14.49 -56.61 15.89
C GLU A 119 15.90 -57.22 15.98
N LYS A 120 16.03 -58.54 15.86
CA LYS A 120 17.33 -59.24 15.84
C LYS A 120 18.20 -58.83 14.66
N TYR A 121 17.60 -58.65 13.48
CA TYR A 121 18.30 -58.18 12.28
C TYR A 121 18.83 -56.75 12.45
N SER A 122 18.01 -55.85 13.01
CA SER A 122 18.40 -54.47 13.33
C SER A 122 19.59 -54.43 14.28
N SER A 123 19.57 -55.21 15.37
CA SER A 123 20.70 -55.28 16.29
C SER A 123 21.97 -55.81 15.61
N ALA A 124 21.88 -56.79 14.71
CA ALA A 124 23.04 -57.27 13.97
C ALA A 124 23.61 -56.22 13.00
N LEU A 125 22.74 -55.37 12.42
CA LEU A 125 23.14 -54.25 11.57
C LEU A 125 23.84 -53.13 12.35
N GLU A 126 23.37 -52.78 13.55
CA GLU A 126 23.98 -51.75 14.42
C GLU A 126 25.46 -52.03 14.75
N TYR A 127 25.88 -53.30 14.78
CA TYR A 127 27.26 -53.72 15.07
C TYR A 127 28.13 -53.96 13.82
N SER A 128 27.58 -53.69 12.64
CA SER A 128 28.25 -53.79 11.35
C SER A 128 28.43 -52.39 10.74
N GLU A 129 29.67 -51.93 10.59
CA GLU A 129 29.99 -50.68 9.88
C GLU A 129 29.71 -50.76 8.35
N TYR A 130 28.87 -51.72 7.91
CA TYR A 130 28.82 -52.16 6.52
C TYR A 130 27.40 -52.62 6.12
N ILE A 131 26.68 -51.78 5.38
CA ILE A 131 25.49 -52.21 4.64
C ILE A 131 25.97 -52.94 3.38
N PRO A 132 25.67 -54.24 3.17
CA PRO A 132 26.34 -55.10 2.18
C PRO A 132 26.20 -54.69 0.70
N VAL A 133 25.33 -53.73 0.36
CA VAL A 133 24.87 -53.46 -1.02
C VAL A 133 25.47 -52.19 -1.63
N VAL A 134 26.09 -51.31 -0.84
CA VAL A 134 26.67 -50.06 -1.36
C VAL A 134 28.01 -49.84 -0.65
N GLY A 135 29.03 -49.42 -1.42
CA GLY A 135 30.41 -49.24 -0.97
C GLY A 135 30.59 -48.42 0.31
N PRO A 136 31.81 -48.37 0.87
CA PRO A 136 32.08 -48.01 2.26
C PRO A 136 31.39 -46.70 2.64
N TYR A 137 30.38 -46.82 3.50
CA TYR A 137 29.78 -45.67 4.17
C TYR A 137 30.89 -44.99 5.00
N LEU A 138 30.92 -43.66 4.93
CA LEU A 138 31.86 -42.72 5.56
C LEU A 138 32.75 -43.30 6.69
N LYS A 139 34.07 -43.15 6.52
CA LYS A 139 35.08 -43.28 7.59
C LYS A 139 34.77 -42.27 8.71
N VAL A 140 33.89 -42.63 9.64
CA VAL A 140 33.79 -41.91 10.91
C VAL A 140 34.90 -42.46 11.83
N LEU A 141 35.99 -41.69 11.82
CA LEU A 141 37.25 -41.78 12.57
C LEU A 141 37.25 -42.67 13.84
N PRO A 142 37.91 -43.84 13.84
CA PRO A 142 38.44 -44.41 15.07
C PRO A 142 39.87 -43.88 15.22
N LYS A 143 40.10 -43.00 16.19
CA LYS A 143 41.43 -42.69 16.76
C LYS A 143 42.04 -43.93 17.48
N LEU A 144 41.87 -45.14 16.93
CA LEU A 144 42.22 -46.43 17.52
C LEU A 144 42.63 -47.48 16.46
N SER A 145 43.18 -47.06 15.31
CA SER A 145 43.63 -47.99 14.25
C SER A 145 45.12 -48.36 14.30
N ALA A 146 45.82 -48.09 15.41
CA ALA A 146 47.26 -48.41 15.55
C ALA A 146 47.55 -49.83 16.08
N MET A 147 46.53 -50.63 16.38
CA MET A 147 46.69 -52.04 16.76
C MET A 147 45.66 -52.88 16.02
N LEU A 148 46.04 -54.10 15.62
CA LEU A 148 45.19 -55.19 15.07
C LEU A 148 45.21 -55.38 13.53
N GLY A 149 46.38 -55.67 12.97
CA GLY A 149 46.56 -55.97 11.54
C GLY A 149 46.22 -57.40 11.05
N LYS A 150 45.75 -58.34 11.90
CA LYS A 150 45.46 -59.74 11.45
C LYS A 150 44.17 -60.38 11.97
N SER A 151 43.45 -59.77 12.94
CA SER A 151 42.20 -60.31 13.51
C SER A 151 40.91 -59.80 12.83
N MET A 152 41.00 -58.83 11.94
CA MET A 152 39.82 -58.15 11.37
C MET A 152 39.12 -58.94 10.25
N LYS A 153 39.84 -59.72 9.43
CA LYS A 153 39.23 -60.45 8.29
C LYS A 153 38.30 -61.58 8.73
N ASP A 154 38.67 -62.32 9.78
CA ASP A 154 37.86 -63.44 10.26
C ASP A 154 36.65 -62.95 11.08
N LYS A 155 36.81 -61.88 11.87
CA LYS A 155 35.68 -61.21 12.55
C LYS A 155 34.70 -60.57 11.57
N ALA A 156 35.18 -59.96 10.49
CA ALA A 156 34.32 -59.41 9.45
C ALA A 156 33.51 -60.50 8.71
N LYS A 157 34.14 -61.64 8.37
CA LYS A 157 33.44 -62.79 7.77
C LYS A 157 32.42 -63.43 8.70
N LEU A 158 32.77 -63.62 9.98
CA LEU A 158 31.84 -64.14 10.99
C LEU A 158 30.64 -63.19 11.21
N LYS A 159 30.86 -61.87 11.23
CA LYS A 159 29.81 -60.86 11.34
C LYS A 159 28.92 -60.77 10.09
N GLN A 160 29.51 -60.84 8.90
CA GLN A 160 28.75 -60.85 7.64
C GLN A 160 27.87 -62.09 7.51
N ASN A 161 28.36 -63.25 7.99
CA ASN A 161 27.57 -64.47 8.11
C ASN A 161 26.40 -64.30 9.10
N ASP A 162 26.60 -63.61 10.23
CA ASP A 162 25.54 -63.35 11.22
C ASP A 162 24.44 -62.42 10.65
N VAL A 163 24.81 -61.30 10.02
CA VAL A 163 23.83 -60.39 9.36
C VAL A 163 23.05 -61.12 8.26
N SER A 164 23.73 -61.91 7.43
CA SER A 164 23.07 -62.67 6.34
C SER A 164 22.15 -63.76 6.90
N TYR A 165 22.55 -64.42 7.98
CA TYR A 165 21.72 -65.39 8.69
C TYR A 165 20.46 -64.74 9.27
N ARG A 166 20.59 -63.60 9.97
CA ARG A 166 19.45 -62.83 10.49
C ARG A 166 18.53 -62.34 9.39
N LYS A 167 19.07 -61.91 8.24
CA LYS A 167 18.28 -61.53 7.07
C LYS A 167 17.42 -62.70 6.58
N ASN A 168 18.00 -63.90 6.47
CA ASN A 168 17.26 -65.09 6.06
C ASN A 168 16.17 -65.48 7.07
N GLU A 169 16.40 -65.32 8.38
CA GLU A 169 15.35 -65.52 9.40
C GLU A 169 14.15 -64.59 9.18
N VAL A 170 14.40 -63.31 8.84
CA VAL A 170 13.34 -62.35 8.52
C VAL A 170 12.60 -62.76 7.24
N GLU A 171 13.33 -63.12 6.19
CA GLU A 171 12.73 -63.54 4.91
C GLU A 171 11.86 -64.79 5.06
N GLN A 172 12.29 -65.77 5.86
CA GLN A 172 11.50 -66.97 6.12
C GLN A 172 10.22 -66.62 6.90
N ALA A 173 10.33 -65.84 7.98
CA ALA A 173 9.19 -65.44 8.79
C ALA A 173 8.16 -64.64 7.96
N LEU A 174 8.62 -63.81 7.03
CA LEU A 174 7.76 -63.06 6.11
C LEU A 174 7.07 -63.94 5.06
N ARG A 175 7.72 -65.00 4.54
CA ARG A 175 7.10 -65.94 3.57
C ARG A 175 5.98 -66.77 4.17
N GLU A 176 6.09 -67.07 5.47
CA GLU A 176 5.11 -67.82 6.27
C GLU A 176 3.88 -66.98 6.68
N LEU A 177 3.95 -65.66 6.50
CA LEU A 177 2.81 -64.76 6.67
C LEU A 177 1.80 -64.92 5.53
N ASP A 178 0.53 -64.97 5.91
CA ASP A 178 -0.61 -64.96 4.99
C ASP A 178 -1.09 -63.54 4.68
N THR A 179 -0.67 -62.56 5.49
CA THR A 179 -0.99 -61.13 5.37
C THR A 179 0.15 -60.35 4.72
N ARG A 180 -0.18 -59.31 3.95
CA ARG A 180 0.80 -58.41 3.34
C ARG A 180 1.12 -57.23 4.24
N ILE A 181 2.32 -56.67 4.13
CA ILE A 181 2.74 -55.47 4.88
C ILE A 181 2.96 -54.32 3.89
N LEU A 182 2.35 -53.17 4.17
CA LEU A 182 2.60 -51.92 3.46
C LEU A 182 3.39 -50.97 4.37
N VAL A 183 4.63 -50.67 3.98
CA VAL A 183 5.48 -49.68 4.65
C VAL A 183 5.35 -48.35 3.90
N VAL A 184 4.77 -47.37 4.56
CA VAL A 184 4.57 -46.03 4.01
C VAL A 184 5.63 -45.08 4.56
N ILE A 185 6.39 -44.44 3.68
CA ILE A 185 7.44 -43.48 4.01
C ILE A 185 7.09 -42.14 3.35
N ASP A 186 6.80 -41.12 4.15
CA ASP A 186 6.40 -39.79 3.67
C ASP A 186 7.46 -38.71 3.98
N ASP A 187 7.31 -37.51 3.42
CA ASP A 187 8.16 -36.33 3.69
C ASP A 187 9.67 -36.56 3.46
N ILE A 188 10.04 -37.48 2.57
CA ILE A 188 11.46 -37.80 2.26
C ILE A 188 12.17 -36.57 1.69
N ASP A 189 11.46 -35.74 0.90
CA ASP A 189 11.96 -34.51 0.29
C ASP A 189 12.28 -33.37 1.29
N ARG A 190 11.99 -33.57 2.59
CA ARG A 190 12.42 -32.64 3.64
C ARG A 190 13.81 -32.96 4.19
N LEU A 191 14.26 -34.20 4.07
CA LEU A 191 15.51 -34.69 4.66
C LEU A 191 16.75 -34.06 4.02
N SER A 192 17.90 -34.17 4.70
CA SER A 192 19.19 -33.81 4.10
C SER A 192 19.54 -34.74 2.94
N ASN A 193 20.43 -34.32 2.03
CA ASN A 193 20.86 -35.16 0.91
C ASN A 193 21.40 -36.52 1.38
N GLU A 194 22.18 -36.54 2.46
CA GLU A 194 22.74 -37.77 3.05
C GLU A 194 21.65 -38.69 3.59
N GLN A 195 20.63 -38.12 4.25
CA GLN A 195 19.49 -38.88 4.76
C GLN A 195 18.60 -39.42 3.64
N ILE A 196 18.37 -38.65 2.57
CA ILE A 196 17.65 -39.14 1.37
C ILE A 196 18.38 -40.35 0.79
N GLN A 197 19.70 -40.23 0.58
CA GLN A 197 20.52 -41.34 0.10
C GLN A 197 20.41 -42.56 1.01
N LEU A 198 20.47 -42.36 2.33
CA LEU A 198 20.33 -43.44 3.30
C LEU A 198 18.96 -44.13 3.19
N ILE A 199 17.86 -43.39 3.08
CA ILE A 199 16.52 -43.96 2.96
C ILE A 199 16.41 -44.81 1.69
N PHE A 200 16.87 -44.33 0.55
CA PHE A 200 16.82 -45.11 -0.69
C PHE A 200 17.75 -46.33 -0.65
N GLN A 201 18.90 -46.23 0.01
CA GLN A 201 19.78 -47.38 0.24
C GLN A 201 19.17 -48.40 1.20
N LEU A 202 18.50 -47.94 2.26
CA LEU A 202 17.77 -48.78 3.20
C LEU A 202 16.63 -49.49 2.48
N VAL A 203 15.82 -48.75 1.72
CA VAL A 203 14.76 -49.33 0.89
C VAL A 203 15.35 -50.35 -0.06
N ASN A 204 16.47 -50.08 -0.73
CA ASN A 204 17.10 -51.06 -1.63
C ASN A 204 17.67 -52.30 -0.89
N ALA A 205 18.25 -52.13 0.30
CA ALA A 205 18.81 -53.22 1.10
C ALA A 205 17.73 -54.11 1.73
N VAL A 206 16.63 -53.49 2.17
CA VAL A 206 15.46 -54.10 2.83
C VAL A 206 14.37 -54.45 1.79
N ALA A 207 14.49 -53.98 0.55
CA ALA A 207 13.65 -54.38 -0.57
C ALA A 207 13.76 -55.88 -0.83
N GLY A 208 14.76 -56.63 -0.35
CA GLY A 208 14.75 -58.09 -0.48
C GLY A 208 13.64 -58.80 0.30
N PHE A 209 12.93 -58.13 1.20
CA PHE A 209 11.95 -58.74 2.09
C PHE A 209 10.65 -59.13 1.37
N PRO A 210 10.29 -60.43 1.32
CA PRO A 210 9.06 -60.89 0.68
C PRO A 210 7.84 -60.40 1.47
N ASN A 211 6.67 -60.36 0.83
CA ASN A 211 5.41 -59.90 1.44
C ASN A 211 5.42 -58.43 1.95
N ILE A 212 6.43 -57.62 1.60
CA ILE A 212 6.48 -56.19 1.93
C ILE A 212 6.37 -55.33 0.67
N THR A 213 5.44 -54.37 0.69
CA THR A 213 5.34 -53.28 -0.29
C THR A 213 5.74 -51.97 0.36
N TYR A 214 6.54 -51.15 -0.33
CA TYR A 214 6.92 -49.80 0.08
C TYR A 214 6.13 -48.77 -0.72
N LEU A 215 5.59 -47.76 -0.04
CA LEU A 215 4.99 -46.58 -0.66
C LEU A 215 5.76 -45.34 -0.22
N LEU A 216 6.51 -44.76 -1.15
CA LEU A 216 7.46 -43.67 -0.92
C LEU A 216 6.89 -42.35 -1.46
N SER A 217 6.68 -41.35 -0.62
CA SER A 217 6.18 -40.03 -1.04
C SER A 217 7.29 -38.99 -1.00
N PHE A 218 7.53 -38.33 -2.15
CA PHE A 218 8.64 -37.37 -2.31
C PHE A 218 8.48 -36.42 -3.50
N ASP A 219 9.25 -35.33 -3.49
CA ASP A 219 9.51 -34.48 -4.65
C ASP A 219 10.65 -35.08 -5.49
N LYS A 220 10.33 -35.44 -6.74
CA LYS A 220 11.23 -36.14 -7.64
C LYS A 220 12.52 -35.33 -7.90
N ASP A 221 12.40 -34.03 -8.15
CA ASP A 221 13.55 -33.18 -8.51
C ASP A 221 14.54 -33.06 -7.33
N ILE A 222 14.02 -33.04 -6.09
CA ILE A 222 14.83 -33.00 -4.87
C ILE A 222 15.57 -34.33 -4.69
N VAL A 223 14.86 -35.45 -4.81
CA VAL A 223 15.43 -36.79 -4.63
C VAL A 223 16.45 -37.11 -5.70
N VAL A 224 16.17 -36.86 -6.97
CA VAL A 224 17.10 -37.10 -8.09
C VAL A 224 18.43 -36.36 -7.85
N ARG A 225 18.37 -35.07 -7.50
CA ARG A 225 19.56 -34.27 -7.18
C ARG A 225 20.33 -34.83 -5.98
N ALA A 226 19.64 -35.30 -4.94
CA ALA A 226 20.31 -35.90 -3.78
C ALA A 226 21.01 -37.22 -4.16
N LEU A 227 20.43 -37.99 -5.08
CA LEU A 227 20.94 -39.28 -5.54
C LEU A 227 22.03 -39.16 -6.61
N SER A 228 22.14 -38.05 -7.34
CA SER A 228 23.20 -37.84 -8.36
C SER A 228 24.62 -37.95 -7.82
N ASN A 229 24.82 -37.72 -6.51
CA ASN A 229 26.13 -37.86 -5.86
C ASN A 229 26.46 -39.32 -5.49
N VAL A 230 25.51 -40.25 -5.66
CA VAL A 230 25.69 -41.67 -5.35
C VAL A 230 26.26 -42.37 -6.58
N GLN A 231 27.39 -43.06 -6.41
CA GLN A 231 28.01 -43.95 -7.41
C GLN A 231 28.44 -43.33 -8.76
N HIS A 232 28.54 -42.00 -8.89
CA HIS A 232 28.83 -41.32 -10.17
C HIS A 232 27.85 -41.69 -11.31
N CYS A 233 26.65 -42.15 -10.95
CA CYS A 233 25.57 -42.46 -11.90
C CYS A 233 24.53 -41.33 -11.93
N ASP A 234 23.70 -41.31 -12.95
CA ASP A 234 22.56 -40.41 -13.00
C ASP A 234 21.58 -40.74 -11.86
N GLY A 235 21.16 -39.72 -11.12
CA GLY A 235 20.24 -39.89 -9.99
C GLY A 235 18.86 -40.39 -10.41
N GLU A 236 18.46 -40.07 -11.64
CA GLU A 236 17.23 -40.56 -12.26
C GLU A 236 17.31 -42.09 -12.49
N GLU A 237 18.38 -42.57 -13.12
CA GLU A 237 18.61 -44.01 -13.33
C GLU A 237 18.69 -44.78 -12.01
N TYR A 238 19.28 -44.19 -10.96
CA TYR A 238 19.30 -44.81 -9.64
C TYR A 238 17.89 -44.93 -9.04
N LEU A 239 17.07 -43.89 -9.20
CA LEU A 239 15.70 -43.89 -8.72
C LEU A 239 14.83 -44.92 -9.46
N GLU A 240 14.97 -45.04 -10.79
CA GLU A 240 14.26 -46.03 -11.62
C GLU A 240 14.60 -47.48 -11.24
N LYS A 241 15.82 -47.75 -10.76
CA LYS A 241 16.20 -49.10 -10.29
C LYS A 241 15.48 -49.50 -9.00
N ILE A 242 15.11 -48.53 -8.17
CA ILE A 242 14.48 -48.78 -6.87
C ILE A 242 12.96 -48.73 -7.00
N ILE A 243 12.42 -47.76 -7.73
CA ILE A 243 10.98 -47.56 -7.88
C ILE A 243 10.45 -48.38 -9.06
N GLN A 244 9.69 -49.43 -8.79
CA GLN A 244 9.08 -50.25 -9.84
C GLN A 244 7.86 -49.57 -10.47
N VAL A 245 7.07 -48.84 -9.67
CA VAL A 245 5.86 -48.15 -10.17
C VAL A 245 5.78 -46.72 -9.63
N PRO A 246 5.98 -45.70 -10.48
CA PRO A 246 5.76 -44.32 -10.10
C PRO A 246 4.31 -43.88 -10.30
N PHE A 247 3.72 -43.25 -9.28
CA PHE A 247 2.47 -42.53 -9.39
C PHE A 247 2.69 -41.04 -9.16
N ASP A 248 2.36 -40.22 -10.13
CA ASP A 248 2.36 -38.77 -9.96
C ASP A 248 1.05 -38.31 -9.32
N VAL A 249 1.16 -37.42 -8.33
CA VAL A 249 0.01 -36.65 -7.87
C VAL A 249 -0.54 -35.88 -9.08
N PRO A 250 -1.83 -36.04 -9.45
CA PRO A 250 -2.39 -35.33 -10.61
C PRO A 250 -2.15 -33.82 -10.56
N THR A 251 -2.22 -33.10 -11.66
CA THR A 251 -2.09 -31.63 -11.61
C THR A 251 -3.34 -30.99 -10.99
N LEU A 252 -3.17 -29.92 -10.21
CA LEU A 252 -4.29 -29.16 -9.68
C LEU A 252 -4.91 -28.30 -10.79
N SER A 253 -6.24 -28.20 -10.81
CA SER A 253 -6.91 -27.19 -11.61
C SER A 253 -6.70 -25.82 -10.97
N ILE A 254 -6.02 -24.93 -11.68
CA ILE A 254 -5.82 -23.51 -11.27
C ILE A 254 -7.17 -22.85 -10.99
N LYS A 255 -8.20 -23.14 -11.80
CA LYS A 255 -9.56 -22.64 -11.59
C LYS A 255 -10.11 -23.03 -10.21
N ARG A 256 -9.87 -24.27 -9.77
CA ARG A 256 -10.33 -24.75 -8.45
C ARG A 256 -9.57 -24.08 -7.31
N LEU A 257 -8.27 -23.81 -7.48
CA LEU A 257 -7.49 -23.02 -6.53
C LEU A 257 -8.01 -21.57 -6.44
N HIS A 258 -8.29 -20.94 -7.58
CA HIS A 258 -8.85 -19.59 -7.62
C HIS A 258 -10.22 -19.53 -6.93
N ASN A 259 -11.10 -20.52 -7.15
CA ASN A 259 -12.39 -20.57 -6.45
C ASN A 259 -12.22 -20.65 -4.93
N ILE A 260 -11.33 -21.53 -4.44
CA ILE A 260 -11.04 -21.64 -2.99
C ILE A 260 -10.43 -20.34 -2.44
N LEU A 261 -9.60 -19.66 -3.23
CA LEU A 261 -9.05 -18.37 -2.86
C LEU A 261 -10.15 -17.30 -2.79
N PHE A 262 -11.03 -17.21 -3.77
CA PHE A 262 -12.13 -16.23 -3.76
C PHE A 262 -13.08 -16.48 -2.60
N GLU A 263 -13.47 -17.72 -2.31
CA GLU A 263 -14.27 -18.06 -1.12
C GLU A 263 -13.63 -17.52 0.18
N LYS A 264 -12.30 -17.60 0.30
CA LYS A 264 -11.56 -17.07 1.47
C LYS A 264 -11.43 -15.55 1.48
N LEU A 265 -11.45 -14.92 0.32
CA LEU A 265 -11.35 -13.46 0.20
C LEU A 265 -12.69 -12.79 0.43
N ASP A 266 -13.80 -13.42 0.02
CA ASP A 266 -15.16 -12.93 0.27
C ASP A 266 -15.42 -12.77 1.78
N ASP A 267 -14.85 -13.67 2.61
CA ASP A 267 -14.89 -13.56 4.08
C ASP A 267 -14.10 -12.34 4.64
N LEU A 268 -13.20 -11.75 3.86
CA LEU A 268 -12.34 -10.62 4.26
C LEU A 268 -12.79 -9.28 3.67
N VAL A 269 -13.54 -9.29 2.57
CA VAL A 269 -14.00 -8.07 1.89
C VAL A 269 -15.18 -7.49 2.67
N GLU A 270 -14.92 -6.49 3.49
CA GLU A 270 -16.00 -5.61 3.97
C GLU A 270 -16.26 -4.55 2.88
N VAL A 271 -17.41 -4.64 2.23
CA VAL A 271 -17.88 -3.58 1.32
C VAL A 271 -18.27 -2.38 2.18
N HIS A 272 -17.43 -1.35 2.18
CA HIS A 272 -17.71 -0.11 2.89
C HIS A 272 -18.81 0.64 2.16
N SER A 273 -19.76 1.20 2.91
CA SER A 273 -20.88 1.98 2.38
C SER A 273 -20.38 3.16 1.54
N GLY A 274 -20.77 3.21 0.26
CA GLY A 274 -20.56 4.37 -0.63
C GLY A 274 -19.58 4.19 -1.79
N MET A 275 -18.73 3.14 -1.81
CA MET A 275 -17.88 2.83 -2.97
C MET A 275 -18.21 1.45 -3.57
N GLU A 276 -18.52 1.41 -4.86
CA GLU A 276 -18.66 0.15 -5.59
C GLU A 276 -17.31 -0.56 -5.70
N PHE A 277 -17.31 -1.88 -5.52
CA PHE A 277 -16.11 -2.69 -5.72
C PHE A 277 -15.71 -2.68 -7.20
N ASP A 278 -14.56 -2.07 -7.51
CA ASP A 278 -14.02 -1.98 -8.88
C ASP A 278 -13.51 -3.35 -9.37
N SER A 279 -14.44 -4.10 -9.96
CA SER A 279 -14.21 -5.42 -10.54
C SER A 279 -13.15 -5.43 -11.66
N ALA A 280 -13.05 -4.36 -12.44
CA ALA A 280 -12.09 -4.25 -13.54
C ALA A 280 -10.67 -4.10 -13.01
N ARG A 281 -10.48 -3.23 -12.01
CA ARG A 281 -9.20 -3.08 -11.31
C ARG A 281 -8.85 -4.33 -10.52
N TRP A 282 -9.81 -4.95 -9.83
CA TRP A 282 -9.60 -6.22 -9.13
C TRP A 282 -9.04 -7.27 -10.08
N SER A 283 -9.63 -7.44 -11.26
CA SER A 283 -9.14 -8.37 -12.28
C SER A 283 -7.70 -8.04 -12.70
N LYS A 284 -7.36 -6.76 -12.91
CA LYS A 284 -5.99 -6.34 -13.27
C LYS A 284 -4.97 -6.68 -12.18
N VAL A 285 -5.28 -6.33 -10.92
CA VAL A 285 -4.40 -6.57 -9.77
C VAL A 285 -4.31 -8.07 -9.45
N PHE A 286 -5.43 -8.78 -9.47
CA PHE A 286 -5.46 -10.24 -9.25
C PHE A 286 -4.58 -10.97 -10.27
N ASN A 287 -4.75 -10.68 -11.56
CA ASN A 287 -4.00 -11.35 -12.62
C ASN A 287 -2.50 -10.99 -12.62
N SER A 288 -2.13 -9.81 -12.11
CA SER A 288 -0.74 -9.32 -12.15
C SER A 288 0.02 -9.58 -10.85
N CYS A 289 -0.61 -9.37 -9.69
CA CYS A 289 0.01 -9.45 -8.38
C CYS A 289 -0.27 -10.75 -7.62
N ILE A 290 -1.40 -11.44 -7.88
CA ILE A 290 -1.85 -12.56 -7.03
C ILE A 290 -1.74 -13.90 -7.78
N SER A 291 -2.52 -14.07 -8.84
CA SER A 291 -2.63 -15.32 -9.61
C SER A 291 -1.28 -15.94 -10.02
N PRO A 292 -0.25 -15.18 -10.46
CA PRO A 292 1.04 -15.75 -10.85
C PRO A 292 1.76 -16.55 -9.75
N PHE A 293 1.41 -16.31 -8.47
CA PHE A 293 2.03 -16.97 -7.33
C PHE A 293 1.18 -18.11 -6.73
N ILE A 294 -0.11 -18.19 -7.08
CA ILE A 294 -1.04 -19.15 -6.48
C ILE A 294 -1.01 -20.47 -7.25
N ASN A 295 -0.18 -21.40 -6.78
CA ASN A 295 -0.01 -22.72 -7.40
C ASN A 295 -0.46 -23.86 -6.48
N THR A 296 -0.61 -23.60 -5.18
CA THR A 296 -0.95 -24.58 -4.16
C THR A 296 -1.92 -24.02 -3.11
N LEU A 297 -2.57 -24.89 -2.34
CA LEU A 297 -3.35 -24.46 -1.17
C LEU A 297 -2.50 -23.76 -0.10
N ARG A 298 -1.22 -24.13 -0.01
CA ARG A 298 -0.27 -23.49 0.91
C ARG A 298 -0.05 -22.04 0.55
N ASP A 299 0.07 -21.72 -0.74
CA ASP A 299 0.18 -20.34 -1.21
C ASP A 299 -1.06 -19.53 -0.83
N ILE A 300 -2.25 -20.08 -1.06
CA ILE A 300 -3.53 -19.48 -0.65
C ILE A 300 -3.54 -19.21 0.86
N ASN A 301 -3.20 -20.21 1.68
CA ASN A 301 -3.21 -20.07 3.13
C ASN A 301 -2.20 -19.01 3.61
N ARG A 302 -0.98 -19.01 3.07
CA ARG A 302 0.05 -18.00 3.41
C ARG A 302 -0.40 -16.59 3.05
N PHE A 303 -0.97 -16.43 1.85
CA PHE A 303 -1.49 -15.15 1.37
C PHE A 303 -2.65 -14.66 2.25
N CYS A 304 -3.70 -15.47 2.41
CA CYS A 304 -4.90 -15.08 3.17
C CYS A 304 -4.59 -14.80 4.65
N ASN A 305 -3.73 -15.61 5.27
CA ASN A 305 -3.31 -15.39 6.66
C ASN A 305 -2.56 -14.06 6.84
N THR A 306 -1.68 -13.74 5.90
CA THR A 306 -0.91 -12.48 5.94
C THR A 306 -1.83 -11.29 5.63
N LEU A 307 -2.71 -11.41 4.63
CA LEU A 307 -3.66 -10.37 4.27
C LEU A 307 -4.64 -10.07 5.40
N ALA A 308 -5.20 -11.11 6.04
CA ALA A 308 -6.10 -10.94 7.18
C ALA A 308 -5.43 -10.16 8.32
N PHE A 309 -4.14 -10.44 8.60
CA PHE A 309 -3.38 -9.69 9.59
C PHE A 309 -3.14 -8.23 9.15
N MET A 310 -2.61 -8.03 7.94
CA MET A 310 -2.26 -6.70 7.42
C MET A 310 -3.48 -5.78 7.30
N TYR A 311 -4.62 -6.31 6.86
CA TYR A 311 -5.82 -5.53 6.60
C TYR A 311 -6.60 -5.20 7.88
N SER A 312 -6.63 -6.12 8.86
CA SER A 312 -7.50 -5.98 10.05
C SER A 312 -7.34 -4.68 10.83
N THR A 313 -6.11 -4.15 10.93
CA THR A 313 -5.81 -2.93 11.70
C THR A 313 -6.14 -1.65 10.94
N VAL A 314 -6.07 -1.67 9.61
CA VAL A 314 -6.09 -0.45 8.77
C VAL A 314 -7.23 -0.44 7.75
N LYS A 315 -8.18 -1.38 7.84
CA LYS A 315 -9.22 -1.61 6.82
C LYS A 315 -10.03 -0.38 6.42
N GLU A 316 -10.26 0.54 7.36
CA GLU A 316 -11.03 1.77 7.12
C GLU A 316 -10.20 2.85 6.38
N GLU A 317 -8.87 2.70 6.39
CA GLU A 317 -7.91 3.69 5.95
C GLU A 317 -7.11 3.27 4.70
N VAL A 318 -7.42 2.10 4.13
CA VAL A 318 -6.76 1.54 2.95
C VAL A 318 -7.77 0.93 1.98
N ASP A 319 -7.39 0.89 0.72
CA ASP A 319 -8.07 0.15 -0.31
C ASP A 319 -7.76 -1.36 -0.24
N PHE A 320 -8.80 -2.19 -0.23
CA PHE A 320 -8.65 -3.65 -0.16
C PHE A 320 -7.88 -4.23 -1.35
N ILE A 321 -8.13 -3.76 -2.58
CA ILE A 321 -7.52 -4.32 -3.79
C ILE A 321 -6.00 -4.06 -3.78
N ASP A 322 -5.59 -2.84 -3.44
CA ASP A 322 -4.19 -2.48 -3.32
C ASP A 322 -3.52 -3.21 -2.14
N MET A 323 -4.23 -3.38 -1.02
CA MET A 323 -3.75 -4.13 0.15
C MET A 323 -3.53 -5.61 -0.20
N ALA A 324 -4.46 -6.23 -0.93
CA ALA A 324 -4.32 -7.60 -1.43
C ALA A 324 -3.13 -7.73 -2.40
N GLY A 325 -2.98 -6.78 -3.32
CA GLY A 325 -1.88 -6.77 -4.28
C GLY A 325 -0.51 -6.63 -3.60
N ILE A 326 -0.34 -5.65 -2.71
CA ILE A 326 0.93 -5.43 -2.00
C ILE A 326 1.24 -6.56 -1.02
N CYS A 327 0.22 -7.14 -0.36
CA CYS A 327 0.39 -8.31 0.50
C CYS A 327 0.91 -9.52 -0.29
N SER A 328 0.43 -9.75 -1.51
CA SER A 328 0.94 -10.83 -2.35
C SER A 328 2.43 -10.63 -2.68
N LEU A 329 2.82 -9.41 -3.05
CA LEU A 329 4.23 -9.08 -3.31
C LEU A 329 5.08 -9.25 -2.05
N ARG A 330 4.58 -8.88 -0.87
CA ARG A 330 5.27 -9.12 0.41
C ARG A 330 5.53 -10.61 0.66
N VAL A 331 4.55 -11.48 0.38
CA VAL A 331 4.64 -12.92 0.66
C VAL A 331 5.51 -13.67 -0.36
N PHE A 332 5.41 -13.31 -1.64
CA PHE A 332 5.99 -14.11 -2.73
C PHE A 332 7.10 -13.42 -3.52
N ALA A 333 7.21 -12.09 -3.45
CA ALA A 333 8.19 -11.28 -4.20
C ALA A 333 8.79 -10.17 -3.31
N SER A 334 9.33 -10.56 -2.15
CA SER A 334 9.80 -9.63 -1.11
C SER A 334 10.80 -8.59 -1.63
N SER A 335 11.65 -8.90 -2.62
CA SER A 335 12.58 -7.93 -3.20
C SER A 335 11.88 -6.80 -3.97
N ILE A 336 10.76 -7.09 -4.63
CA ILE A 336 9.93 -6.09 -5.29
C ILE A 336 9.14 -5.29 -4.26
N PHE A 337 8.65 -5.93 -3.20
CA PHE A 337 7.97 -5.24 -2.10
C PHE A 337 8.89 -4.19 -1.44
N GLU A 338 10.14 -4.53 -1.12
CA GLU A 338 11.10 -3.56 -0.57
C GLU A 338 11.45 -2.47 -1.59
N TRP A 339 11.63 -2.82 -2.87
CA TRP A 339 11.86 -1.82 -3.90
C TRP A 339 10.71 -0.80 -3.99
N ILE A 340 9.45 -1.25 -3.95
CA ILE A 340 8.28 -0.35 -3.93
C ILE A 340 8.40 0.60 -2.75
N ARG A 341 8.64 0.05 -1.54
CA ARG A 341 8.74 0.81 -0.29
C ARG A 341 9.80 1.91 -0.36
N GLU A 342 10.95 1.64 -0.97
CA GLU A 342 12.07 2.59 -1.10
C GLU A 342 11.86 3.64 -2.20
N ASN A 343 10.92 3.43 -3.13
CA ASN A 343 10.73 4.24 -4.33
C ASN A 343 9.43 5.08 -4.31
N LYS A 344 8.92 5.44 -3.13
CA LYS A 344 7.67 6.21 -2.95
C LYS A 344 7.48 7.35 -3.96
N PHE A 345 8.44 8.27 -4.06
CA PHE A 345 8.33 9.48 -4.89
C PHE A 345 8.20 9.21 -6.39
N SER A 346 8.65 8.06 -6.88
CA SER A 346 8.53 7.69 -8.29
C SER A 346 7.24 6.93 -8.61
N LEU A 347 6.46 6.56 -7.58
CA LEU A 347 5.28 5.70 -7.68
C LEU A 347 3.96 6.40 -7.32
N VAL A 348 3.96 7.27 -6.31
CA VAL A 348 2.75 7.93 -5.80
C VAL A 348 2.31 9.11 -6.66
N GLY A 349 1.01 9.37 -6.73
CA GLY A 349 0.41 10.46 -7.49
C GLY A 349 -0.48 10.00 -8.62
N GLY A 350 -1.14 10.96 -9.27
CA GLY A 350 -2.06 10.77 -10.38
C GLY A 350 -1.61 11.49 -11.65
N TYR A 351 -2.46 11.44 -12.66
CA TYR A 351 -2.26 12.19 -13.90
C TYR A 351 -2.60 13.67 -13.68
N ASN A 352 -1.64 14.56 -13.99
CA ASN A 352 -1.77 16.02 -13.80
C ASN A 352 -1.86 16.78 -15.14
N GLY A 353 -2.19 16.09 -16.24
CA GLY A 353 -2.17 16.68 -17.59
C GLY A 353 -0.81 16.55 -18.29
N GLY A 354 -0.79 16.81 -19.60
CA GLY A 354 0.41 16.77 -20.44
C GLY A 354 0.46 15.61 -21.45
N GLY A 355 1.12 15.83 -22.58
CA GLY A 355 1.28 14.83 -23.63
C GLY A 355 2.33 13.79 -23.28
N ILE A 356 2.05 12.51 -23.57
CA ILE A 356 2.98 11.39 -23.37
C ILE A 356 3.65 11.06 -24.70
N SER A 357 4.98 11.14 -24.75
CA SER A 357 5.79 10.80 -25.92
C SER A 357 5.99 9.29 -26.03
N VAL A 358 5.68 8.71 -27.19
CA VAL A 358 5.74 7.26 -27.43
C VAL A 358 7.15 6.69 -27.30
N ASN A 359 8.15 7.44 -27.75
CA ASN A 359 9.54 6.99 -27.69
C ASN A 359 10.05 7.00 -26.24
N ASP A 360 9.61 7.97 -25.44
CA ASP A 360 10.01 8.07 -24.04
C ASP A 360 9.40 6.92 -23.21
N VAL A 361 8.14 6.56 -23.46
CA VAL A 361 7.47 5.43 -22.79
C VAL A 361 8.21 4.11 -23.02
N ARG A 362 8.55 3.79 -24.28
CA ARG A 362 9.26 2.53 -24.60
C ARG A 362 10.64 2.46 -23.93
N LYS A 363 11.36 3.58 -23.94
CA LYS A 363 12.68 3.67 -23.30
C LYS A 363 12.58 3.46 -21.79
N GLN A 364 11.60 4.10 -21.14
CA GLN A 364 11.34 3.93 -19.71
C GLN A 364 10.94 2.50 -19.35
N GLU A 365 10.11 1.86 -20.19
CA GLU A 365 9.72 0.45 -20.02
C GLU A 365 10.96 -0.48 -20.07
N GLU A 366 11.83 -0.32 -21.06
CA GLU A 366 13.04 -1.11 -21.22
C GLU A 366 14.04 -0.91 -20.06
N GLU A 367 14.22 0.33 -19.60
CA GLU A 367 15.08 0.66 -18.46
C GLU A 367 14.55 0.04 -17.16
N MET A 368 13.25 0.15 -16.89
CA MET A 368 12.62 -0.46 -15.72
C MET A 368 12.68 -1.99 -15.76
N LEU A 369 12.45 -2.58 -16.94
CA LEU A 369 12.56 -4.02 -17.11
C LEU A 369 13.98 -4.54 -16.85
N ARG A 370 15.01 -3.77 -17.24
CA ARG A 370 16.41 -4.10 -16.94
C ARG A 370 16.65 -4.11 -15.43
N GLN A 371 16.17 -3.11 -14.70
CA GLN A 371 16.29 -3.08 -13.23
C GLN A 371 15.56 -4.27 -12.59
N PHE A 372 14.35 -4.59 -13.05
CA PHE A 372 13.58 -5.69 -12.48
C PHE A 372 14.16 -7.07 -12.78
N ARG A 373 14.95 -7.21 -13.86
CA ARG A 373 15.75 -8.44 -14.11
C ARG A 373 16.80 -8.66 -13.04
N GLU A 374 17.38 -7.59 -12.50
CA GLU A 374 18.38 -7.67 -11.43
C GLU A 374 17.73 -7.95 -10.07
N ILE A 375 16.59 -7.31 -9.77
CA ILE A 375 15.89 -7.44 -8.48
C ILE A 375 15.10 -8.76 -8.37
N TYR A 376 14.49 -9.20 -9.46
CA TYR A 376 13.66 -10.42 -9.50
C TYR A 376 13.82 -11.18 -10.84
N PRO A 377 14.90 -11.97 -11.01
CA PRO A 377 15.24 -12.60 -12.29
C PRO A 377 14.20 -13.59 -12.82
N LYS A 378 13.39 -14.19 -11.93
CA LYS A 378 12.47 -15.30 -12.29
C LYS A 378 11.42 -14.88 -13.32
N ASN A 379 10.79 -13.70 -13.16
CA ASN A 379 9.70 -13.22 -14.02
C ASN A 379 9.58 -11.67 -13.97
N PRO A 380 10.57 -10.93 -14.48
CA PRO A 380 10.63 -9.47 -14.36
C PRO A 380 9.44 -8.75 -15.05
N GLN A 381 8.96 -9.30 -16.16
CA GLN A 381 7.79 -8.77 -16.87
C GLN A 381 6.51 -8.82 -16.04
N VAL A 382 6.33 -9.88 -15.25
CA VAL A 382 5.17 -10.00 -14.35
C VAL A 382 5.29 -8.96 -13.23
N MET A 383 6.49 -8.73 -12.71
CA MET A 383 6.71 -7.71 -11.66
C MET A 383 6.46 -6.30 -12.18
N LEU A 384 6.86 -6.01 -13.43
CA LEU A 384 6.58 -4.73 -14.08
C LEU A 384 5.07 -4.47 -14.15
N LYS A 385 4.29 -5.46 -14.60
CA LYS A 385 2.83 -5.40 -14.64
C LYS A 385 2.19 -5.30 -13.26
N ALA A 386 2.74 -6.01 -12.27
CA ALA A 386 2.27 -5.96 -10.88
C ALA A 386 2.37 -4.55 -10.32
N VAL A 387 3.54 -3.90 -10.42
CA VAL A 387 3.73 -2.51 -9.98
C VAL A 387 2.84 -1.55 -10.76
N ALA A 388 2.75 -1.70 -12.09
CA ALA A 388 1.86 -0.88 -12.92
C ALA A 388 0.36 -1.06 -12.62
N SER A 389 -0.05 -2.21 -12.06
CA SER A 389 -1.43 -2.41 -11.65
C SER A 389 -1.80 -1.66 -10.36
N LEU A 390 -0.83 -1.46 -9.47
CA LEU A 390 -1.00 -0.77 -8.19
C LEU A 390 -0.80 0.76 -8.31
N PHE A 391 0.12 1.20 -9.15
CA PHE A 391 0.55 2.60 -9.25
C PHE A 391 0.23 3.22 -10.62
N PRO A 392 -0.85 4.01 -10.75
CA PRO A 392 -1.27 4.60 -12.01
C PRO A 392 -0.21 5.51 -12.64
N MET A 393 0.46 6.34 -11.82
CA MET A 393 1.51 7.23 -12.32
C MET A 393 2.71 6.45 -12.88
N PHE A 394 3.12 5.36 -12.22
CA PHE A 394 4.12 4.44 -12.77
C PHE A 394 3.63 3.79 -14.07
N SER A 395 2.39 3.29 -14.09
CA SER A 395 1.78 2.69 -15.30
C SER A 395 1.82 3.64 -16.50
N ASN A 396 1.53 4.92 -16.30
CA ASN A 396 1.50 5.93 -17.36
C ASN A 396 2.89 6.29 -17.91
N ARG A 397 3.96 6.05 -17.13
CA ARG A 397 5.35 6.27 -17.57
C ARG A 397 5.86 5.15 -18.46
N ILE A 398 5.42 3.91 -18.23
CA ILE A 398 5.92 2.72 -18.93
C ILE A 398 4.90 2.11 -19.90
N SER A 399 3.66 2.60 -19.93
CA SER A 399 2.61 2.07 -20.78
C SER A 399 1.55 3.12 -21.12
N PHE A 400 0.84 2.90 -22.23
CA PHE A 400 -0.34 3.67 -22.59
C PHE A 400 -1.55 3.13 -21.83
N SER A 401 -1.72 3.54 -20.58
CA SER A 401 -2.95 3.24 -19.84
C SER A 401 -4.11 4.08 -20.39
N SER A 402 -5.29 3.47 -20.53
CA SER A 402 -6.53 4.18 -20.87
C SER A 402 -7.19 4.87 -19.68
N THR A 403 -6.66 4.67 -18.47
CA THR A 403 -7.19 5.23 -17.21
C THR A 403 -6.25 6.26 -16.63
N PHE A 404 -6.65 7.52 -16.69
CA PHE A 404 -5.95 8.67 -16.11
C PHE A 404 -6.65 9.10 -14.82
N GLN A 405 -6.33 8.42 -13.71
CA GLN A 405 -6.85 8.82 -12.41
C GLN A 405 -6.10 10.04 -11.89
N THR A 406 -6.85 11.02 -11.41
CA THR A 406 -6.33 12.23 -10.77
C THR A 406 -5.80 11.91 -9.36
N PRO A 407 -4.92 12.76 -8.79
CA PRO A 407 -4.50 12.61 -7.40
C PRO A 407 -5.67 12.56 -6.41
N SER A 408 -6.72 13.34 -6.64
CA SER A 408 -7.92 13.36 -5.80
C SER A 408 -8.69 12.05 -5.83
N GLU A 409 -8.93 11.46 -7.02
CA GLU A 409 -9.60 10.15 -7.12
C GLU A 409 -8.78 9.04 -6.45
N ILE A 410 -7.45 9.07 -6.57
CA ILE A 410 -6.56 8.12 -5.91
C ILE A 410 -6.62 8.28 -4.39
N HIS A 411 -6.67 9.53 -3.90
CA HIS A 411 -6.76 9.84 -2.48
C HIS A 411 -8.11 9.39 -1.89
N GLN A 412 -9.23 9.77 -2.51
CA GLN A 412 -10.59 9.39 -2.09
C GLN A 412 -10.76 7.87 -2.02
N ALA A 413 -10.18 7.15 -2.98
CA ALA A 413 -10.23 5.69 -3.02
C ALA A 413 -9.24 5.02 -2.05
N MET A 414 -8.54 5.77 -1.19
CA MET A 414 -7.60 5.26 -0.17
C MET A 414 -6.47 4.39 -0.72
N ARG A 415 -6.10 4.61 -1.98
CA ARG A 415 -5.18 3.75 -2.72
C ARG A 415 -3.74 3.88 -2.25
N ILE A 416 -2.94 2.84 -2.47
CA ILE A 416 -1.49 2.85 -2.13
C ILE A 416 -0.74 3.94 -2.91
N ALA A 417 -1.24 4.30 -4.10
CA ALA A 417 -0.68 5.38 -4.90
C ALA A 417 -0.96 6.79 -4.34
N SER A 418 -1.78 6.94 -3.28
CA SER A 418 -1.97 8.21 -2.59
C SER A 418 -0.74 8.53 -1.75
N GLU A 419 -0.17 9.73 -1.93
CA GLU A 419 1.03 10.17 -1.21
C GLU A 419 0.86 10.10 0.31
N SER A 420 -0.33 10.46 0.80
CA SER A 420 -0.70 10.45 2.22
C SER A 420 -0.95 9.06 2.80
N LYS A 421 -1.35 8.09 1.96
CA LYS A 421 -1.72 6.73 2.42
C LYS A 421 -0.63 5.69 2.17
N PHE A 422 0.33 5.97 1.27
CA PHE A 422 1.39 5.01 0.90
C PHE A 422 2.07 4.33 2.10
N ASP A 423 2.53 5.11 3.08
CA ASP A 423 3.30 4.58 4.22
C ASP A 423 2.45 3.69 5.14
N LEU A 424 1.13 3.87 5.14
CA LEU A 424 0.18 3.08 5.92
C LEU A 424 0.17 1.61 5.47
N TYR A 425 0.34 1.34 4.17
CA TYR A 425 0.38 -0.01 3.61
C TYR A 425 1.59 -0.84 4.07
N PHE A 426 2.61 -0.18 4.60
CA PHE A 426 3.85 -0.81 5.08
C PHE A 426 3.94 -0.82 6.61
N SER A 427 3.63 0.33 7.23
CA SER A 427 3.71 0.50 8.69
C SER A 427 2.58 -0.19 9.44
N LEU A 428 1.39 -0.29 8.83
CA LEU A 428 0.17 -0.81 9.44
C LEU A 428 -0.20 -0.10 10.76
N SER A 429 0.26 1.14 10.92
CA SER A 429 -0.01 1.97 12.11
C SER A 429 -0.89 3.15 11.74
N LEU A 430 -1.93 3.35 12.55
CA LEU A 430 -2.84 4.49 12.47
C LEU A 430 -2.29 5.75 13.18
N ASP A 431 -1.11 5.67 13.83
CA ASP A 431 -0.59 6.77 14.67
C ASP A 431 -0.38 8.08 13.90
N ASN A 432 -0.15 7.99 12.59
CA ASN A 432 0.06 9.14 11.72
C ASN A 432 -1.24 9.71 11.12
N ILE A 433 -2.38 9.09 11.39
CA ILE A 433 -3.69 9.52 10.89
C ILE A 433 -4.25 10.56 11.86
N LYS A 434 -4.22 11.82 11.43
CA LYS A 434 -4.65 12.96 12.26
C LYS A 434 -6.18 13.09 12.34
N ILE A 435 -6.85 12.83 11.22
CA ILE A 435 -8.30 12.85 11.06
C ILE A 435 -8.65 11.55 10.34
N SER A 436 -9.52 10.74 10.92
CA SER A 436 -9.93 9.49 10.31
C SER A 436 -10.84 9.72 9.11
N ARG A 437 -10.84 8.77 8.17
CA ARG A 437 -11.75 8.78 7.03
C ARG A 437 -13.22 8.84 7.47
N ASN A 438 -13.59 8.12 8.52
CA ASN A 438 -14.97 8.13 9.01
C ASN A 438 -15.37 9.53 9.51
N GLU A 439 -14.49 10.25 10.20
CA GLU A 439 -14.76 11.63 10.62
C GLU A 439 -14.94 12.57 9.41
N ILE A 440 -14.12 12.41 8.35
CA ILE A 440 -14.22 13.19 7.11
C ILE A 440 -15.52 12.86 6.38
N ASP A 441 -15.81 11.58 6.16
CA ASP A 441 -17.02 11.15 5.45
C ASP A 441 -18.27 11.59 6.23
N ASP A 442 -18.27 11.50 7.55
CA ASP A 442 -19.37 11.99 8.40
C ASP A 442 -19.55 13.51 8.31
N SER A 443 -18.45 14.28 8.36
CA SER A 443 -18.52 15.75 8.30
C SER A 443 -18.98 16.26 6.93
N LEU A 444 -18.61 15.59 5.85
CA LEU A 444 -18.98 15.98 4.49
C LEU A 444 -20.39 15.52 4.10
N LEU A 445 -20.82 14.35 4.59
CA LEU A 445 -22.04 13.69 4.11
C LEU A 445 -23.22 13.77 5.10
N HIS A 446 -22.98 13.76 6.41
CA HIS A 446 -24.05 13.53 7.41
C HIS A 446 -24.19 14.60 8.49
N MET A 447 -23.10 15.17 9.03
CA MET A 447 -23.18 16.16 10.12
C MET A 447 -24.09 17.35 9.80
N LYS A 448 -24.92 17.77 10.74
CA LYS A 448 -25.74 18.99 10.61
C LYS A 448 -24.87 20.25 10.80
N GLU A 449 -25.42 21.43 10.50
CA GLU A 449 -24.68 22.69 10.61
C GLU A 449 -24.07 22.93 12.00
N ASP A 450 -24.85 22.80 13.07
CA ASP A 450 -24.36 23.01 14.45
C ASP A 450 -23.29 21.98 14.87
N GLU A 451 -23.46 20.73 14.41
CA GLU A 451 -22.50 19.64 14.65
C GLU A 451 -21.19 19.91 13.90
N LEU A 452 -21.27 20.31 12.63
CA LEU A 452 -20.12 20.65 11.79
C LEU A 452 -19.37 21.87 12.35
N ARG A 453 -20.08 22.89 12.84
CA ARG A 453 -19.47 24.06 13.53
C ARG A 453 -18.68 23.61 14.75
N SER A 454 -19.30 22.82 15.61
CA SER A 454 -18.66 22.28 16.82
C SER A 454 -17.46 21.40 16.49
N TYR A 455 -17.56 20.57 15.45
CA TYR A 455 -16.45 19.73 14.98
C TYR A 455 -15.27 20.57 14.48
N ILE A 456 -15.53 21.64 13.72
CA ILE A 456 -14.48 22.55 13.26
C ILE A 456 -13.82 23.30 14.43
N ASP A 457 -14.58 23.69 15.46
CA ASP A 457 -14.00 24.29 16.66
C ASP A 457 -13.04 23.33 17.36
N VAL A 458 -13.39 22.04 17.48
CA VAL A 458 -12.49 20.99 18.00
C VAL A 458 -11.24 20.82 17.11
N LEU A 459 -11.39 20.89 15.79
CA LEU A 459 -10.23 20.82 14.88
C LEU A 459 -9.31 22.03 15.04
N ASN A 460 -9.86 23.23 15.27
CA ASN A 460 -9.08 24.44 15.54
C ASN A 460 -8.33 24.33 16.88
N GLU A 461 -8.95 23.78 17.93
CA GLU A 461 -8.29 23.55 19.22
C GLU A 461 -7.12 22.55 19.12
N ARG A 462 -7.17 21.64 18.13
CA ARG A 462 -6.15 20.62 17.88
C ARG A 462 -5.11 21.03 16.82
N ASP A 463 -5.19 22.24 16.27
CA ASP A 463 -4.39 22.70 15.13
C ASP A 463 -4.47 21.76 13.89
N LEU A 464 -5.67 21.22 13.63
CA LEU A 464 -5.94 20.26 12.54
C LEU A 464 -6.82 20.82 11.41
N PHE A 465 -7.24 22.08 11.50
CA PHE A 465 -8.14 22.67 10.51
C PHE A 465 -7.52 22.71 9.11
N ASP A 466 -6.24 23.04 8.97
CA ASP A 466 -5.56 23.03 7.65
C ASP A 466 -5.51 21.63 7.03
N VAL A 467 -5.32 20.60 7.87
CA VAL A 467 -5.38 19.21 7.44
C VAL A 467 -6.77 18.91 6.90
N TYR A 468 -7.82 19.31 7.62
CA TYR A 468 -9.20 19.14 7.19
C TYR A 468 -9.52 19.87 5.88
N LEU A 469 -9.02 21.10 5.68
CA LEU A 469 -9.20 21.83 4.42
C LEU A 469 -8.57 21.10 3.23
N LYS A 470 -7.39 20.49 3.44
CA LYS A 470 -6.75 19.67 2.43
C LYS A 470 -7.60 18.44 2.08
N GLU A 471 -8.21 17.81 3.07
CA GLU A 471 -9.15 16.69 2.87
C GLU A 471 -10.40 17.13 2.10
N ILE A 472 -11.02 18.29 2.43
CA ILE A 472 -12.15 18.85 1.66
C ILE A 472 -11.76 19.01 0.19
N LYS A 473 -10.58 19.56 -0.09
CA LYS A 473 -10.08 19.74 -1.46
C LYS A 473 -9.97 18.41 -2.22
N TYR A 474 -9.53 17.34 -1.56
CA TYR A 474 -9.50 16.02 -2.17
C TYR A 474 -10.90 15.45 -2.35
N HIS A 475 -11.88 15.77 -1.49
CA HIS A 475 -13.22 15.19 -1.49
C HIS A 475 -14.31 16.05 -2.16
N LEU A 476 -13.93 17.12 -2.87
CA LEU A 476 -14.87 18.03 -3.52
C LEU A 476 -15.94 17.30 -4.35
N SER A 477 -15.58 16.26 -5.10
CA SER A 477 -16.53 15.52 -5.95
C SER A 477 -17.52 14.65 -5.19
N MET A 478 -17.25 14.30 -3.92
CA MET A 478 -18.09 13.42 -3.09
C MET A 478 -19.17 14.17 -2.31
N ILE A 479 -19.01 15.47 -2.11
CA ILE A 479 -19.96 16.29 -1.34
C ILE A 479 -21.31 16.37 -2.08
N PRO A 480 -22.45 15.96 -1.53
CA PRO A 480 -23.76 16.10 -2.18
C PRO A 480 -24.11 17.57 -2.47
N GLU A 481 -24.83 17.85 -3.56
CA GLU A 481 -25.21 19.22 -3.96
C GLU A 481 -25.95 19.98 -2.83
N GLU A 482 -26.88 19.29 -2.17
CA GLU A 482 -27.66 19.77 -1.03
C GLU A 482 -26.83 20.12 0.22
N ARG A 483 -25.59 19.63 0.31
CA ARG A 483 -24.68 19.86 1.43
C ARG A 483 -23.79 21.09 1.25
N ILE A 484 -23.69 21.60 0.02
CA ILE A 484 -22.72 22.64 -0.35
C ILE A 484 -22.99 23.94 0.42
N ASP A 485 -24.25 24.35 0.55
CA ASP A 485 -24.62 25.56 1.30
C ASP A 485 -24.16 25.48 2.76
N ILE A 486 -24.46 24.36 3.43
CA ILE A 486 -24.05 24.12 4.82
C ILE A 486 -22.53 24.19 4.95
N ILE A 487 -21.78 23.49 4.09
CA ILE A 487 -20.31 23.47 4.14
C ILE A 487 -19.74 24.88 3.92
N LEU A 488 -20.22 25.62 2.91
CA LEU A 488 -19.76 26.98 2.64
C LEU A 488 -20.09 27.93 3.78
N SER A 489 -21.29 27.84 4.37
CA SER A 489 -21.72 28.70 5.49
C SER A 489 -20.82 28.57 6.72
N VAL A 490 -20.27 27.37 6.96
CA VAL A 490 -19.36 27.12 8.07
C VAL A 490 -17.93 27.55 7.71
N LEU A 491 -17.45 27.20 6.51
CA LEU A 491 -16.09 27.51 6.07
C LEU A 491 -15.83 29.02 5.95
N VAL A 492 -16.74 29.77 5.34
CA VAL A 492 -16.62 31.24 5.16
C VAL A 492 -16.59 31.98 6.50
N PHE A 493 -17.32 31.49 7.49
CA PHE A 493 -17.34 32.08 8.83
C PHE A 493 -16.00 31.90 9.56
N GLN A 494 -15.30 30.80 9.32
CA GLN A 494 -14.01 30.53 9.95
C GLN A 494 -12.83 31.17 9.21
N SER A 495 -12.88 31.28 7.88
CA SER A 495 -11.80 31.89 7.08
C SER A 495 -11.55 33.36 7.43
N GLY A 496 -12.61 34.11 7.76
CA GLY A 496 -12.48 35.48 8.25
C GLY A 496 -11.60 35.60 9.49
N ARG A 497 -11.63 34.60 10.38
CA ARG A 497 -10.89 34.60 11.66
C ARG A 497 -9.45 34.09 11.53
N ILE A 498 -9.19 33.14 10.65
CA ILE A 498 -7.84 32.57 10.43
C ILE A 498 -6.90 33.63 9.84
N ALA A 499 -7.40 34.48 8.94
CA ALA A 499 -6.66 35.60 8.38
C ALA A 499 -6.16 36.63 9.43
N GLU A 500 -6.56 36.50 10.70
CA GLU A 500 -6.08 37.33 11.81
C GLU A 500 -4.85 36.74 12.55
N LYS A 501 -4.61 35.43 12.47
CA LYS A 501 -3.53 34.74 13.20
C LYS A 501 -2.21 34.61 12.44
N GLU A 502 -2.20 34.60 11.11
CA GLU A 502 -1.04 34.12 10.32
C GLU A 502 0.03 35.17 9.93
N MET A 503 0.01 36.38 10.48
CA MET A 503 0.95 37.43 10.08
C MET A 503 2.39 37.27 10.65
N GLN A 504 2.83 36.06 11.02
CA GLN A 504 4.11 35.87 11.74
C GLN A 504 5.06 34.75 11.30
N LEU A 505 4.82 33.94 10.26
CA LEU A 505 5.76 32.87 9.89
C LEU A 505 6.09 32.80 8.40
N ILE A 506 7.38 32.99 8.09
CA ILE A 506 8.01 32.75 6.79
C ILE A 506 7.96 31.25 6.48
N GLY A 507 7.35 30.89 5.35
CA GLY A 507 7.51 29.57 4.71
C GLY A 507 6.42 28.54 4.96
N ALA A 508 5.30 28.88 5.60
CA ALA A 508 4.13 28.00 5.67
C ALA A 508 3.28 28.15 4.40
N ASP A 509 3.16 27.08 3.64
CA ASP A 509 2.15 26.89 2.60
C ASP A 509 0.79 26.76 3.34
N SER A 510 0.29 27.87 3.91
CA SER A 510 -0.93 27.83 4.71
C SER A 510 -2.08 27.49 3.79
N THR A 511 -2.75 26.38 4.09
CA THR A 511 -3.85 25.87 3.27
C THR A 511 -5.12 26.64 3.59
N THR A 512 -5.05 27.98 3.58
CA THR A 512 -6.20 28.86 3.79
C THR A 512 -7.29 28.48 2.78
N ILE A 513 -8.57 28.46 3.21
CA ILE A 513 -9.73 28.31 2.31
C ILE A 513 -9.53 29.28 1.14
N SER A 514 -9.24 28.74 -0.04
CA SER A 514 -9.07 29.58 -1.21
C SER A 514 -10.44 29.93 -1.76
N VAL A 515 -10.58 31.14 -2.29
CA VAL A 515 -11.79 31.53 -3.02
C VAL A 515 -12.07 30.59 -4.20
N TYR A 516 -11.01 29.99 -4.77
CA TYR A 516 -11.14 28.94 -5.78
C TYR A 516 -11.84 27.69 -5.27
N MET A 517 -11.58 27.23 -4.03
CA MET A 517 -12.31 26.10 -3.44
C MET A 517 -13.80 26.41 -3.29
N ILE A 518 -14.14 27.65 -2.90
CA ILE A 518 -15.54 28.10 -2.83
C ILE A 518 -16.17 28.10 -4.22
N SER A 519 -15.45 28.61 -5.22
CA SER A 519 -15.89 28.59 -6.62
C SER A 519 -16.11 27.17 -7.13
N ASP A 520 -15.18 26.25 -6.87
CA ASP A 520 -15.27 24.84 -7.29
C ASP A 520 -16.48 24.15 -6.66
N LEU A 521 -16.75 24.41 -5.37
CA LEU A 521 -17.95 23.92 -4.70
C LEU A 521 -19.22 24.49 -5.34
N LEU A 522 -19.27 25.81 -5.56
CA LEU A 522 -20.43 26.45 -6.18
C LEU A 522 -20.69 25.92 -7.59
N PHE A 523 -19.66 25.69 -8.42
CA PHE A 523 -19.83 25.14 -9.78
C PHE A 523 -20.41 23.73 -9.82
N ARG A 524 -20.41 22.99 -8.71
CA ARG A 524 -21.05 21.67 -8.62
C ARG A 524 -22.57 21.76 -8.47
N ILE A 525 -23.09 22.92 -8.09
CA ILE A 525 -24.52 23.19 -8.09
C ILE A 525 -24.95 23.50 -9.50
N SER A 526 -25.87 22.72 -10.06
CA SER A 526 -26.27 22.88 -11.47
C SER A 526 -27.15 24.11 -11.66
N ASP A 527 -28.04 24.39 -10.70
CA ASP A 527 -28.96 25.54 -10.75
C ASP A 527 -28.26 26.84 -10.36
N GLU A 528 -28.23 27.78 -11.30
CA GLU A 528 -27.66 29.11 -11.10
C GLU A 528 -28.35 29.92 -10.00
N ASN A 529 -29.66 29.78 -9.84
CA ASN A 529 -30.41 30.52 -8.82
C ASN A 529 -30.03 30.05 -7.41
N ILE A 530 -29.76 28.76 -7.25
CA ILE A 530 -29.25 28.21 -5.98
C ILE A 530 -27.86 28.80 -5.70
N ARG A 531 -26.95 28.80 -6.69
CA ARG A 531 -25.62 29.42 -6.55
C ARG A 531 -25.72 30.89 -6.14
N PHE A 532 -26.59 31.65 -6.83
CA PHE A 532 -26.86 33.05 -6.51
C PHE A 532 -27.37 33.23 -5.07
N ASN A 533 -28.36 32.44 -4.65
CA ASN A 533 -28.93 32.54 -3.30
C ASN A 533 -27.88 32.29 -2.22
N ILE A 534 -27.01 31.29 -2.41
CA ILE A 534 -25.91 31.00 -1.47
C ILE A 534 -24.93 32.19 -1.43
N ILE A 535 -24.50 32.70 -2.58
CA ILE A 535 -23.60 33.87 -2.64
C ILE A 535 -24.24 35.09 -1.96
N ALA A 536 -25.49 35.40 -2.28
CA ALA A 536 -26.23 36.52 -1.69
C ALA A 536 -26.35 36.37 -0.17
N ASN A 537 -26.64 35.16 0.32
CA ASN A 537 -26.72 34.85 1.74
C ASN A 537 -25.36 35.06 2.44
N MET A 538 -24.26 34.58 1.85
CA MET A 538 -22.91 34.76 2.38
C MET A 538 -22.54 36.25 2.51
N PHE A 539 -22.81 37.07 1.49
CA PHE A 539 -22.54 38.52 1.55
C PHE A 539 -23.44 39.26 2.54
N SER A 540 -24.72 38.88 2.61
CA SER A 540 -25.71 39.56 3.45
C SER A 540 -25.47 39.31 4.95
N ASN A 541 -25.04 38.10 5.31
CA ASN A 541 -25.01 37.64 6.70
C ASN A 541 -23.60 37.44 7.29
N SER A 542 -22.54 37.64 6.51
CA SER A 542 -21.15 37.53 6.99
C SER A 542 -20.80 38.58 8.04
N ASP A 543 -19.93 38.25 9.01
CA ASP A 543 -19.33 39.27 9.88
C ASP A 543 -18.31 40.14 9.10
N PHE A 544 -17.74 41.16 9.75
CA PHE A 544 -16.81 42.09 9.11
C PHE A 544 -15.57 41.42 8.51
N LEU A 545 -15.06 40.36 9.16
CA LEU A 545 -13.86 39.67 8.71
C LEU A 545 -14.18 38.73 7.54
N SER A 546 -15.26 37.95 7.65
CA SER A 546 -15.75 37.10 6.57
C SER A 546 -16.17 37.91 5.34
N PHE A 547 -16.77 39.09 5.53
CA PHE A 547 -17.13 39.99 4.43
C PHE A 547 -15.91 40.44 3.63
N GLN A 548 -14.82 40.83 4.31
CA GLN A 548 -13.56 41.20 3.64
C GLN A 548 -12.98 40.04 2.84
N PHE A 549 -13.02 38.82 3.38
CA PHE A 549 -12.59 37.62 2.66
C PHE A 549 -13.42 37.37 1.38
N LEU A 550 -14.74 37.56 1.45
CA LEU A 550 -15.65 37.38 0.30
C LEU A 550 -15.41 38.39 -0.83
N LEU A 551 -14.75 39.53 -0.59
CA LEU A 551 -14.44 40.51 -1.64
C LEU A 551 -13.62 39.90 -2.78
N HIS A 552 -12.77 38.93 -2.48
CA HIS A 552 -12.01 38.22 -3.50
C HIS A 552 -12.91 37.37 -4.41
N LEU A 553 -13.99 36.78 -3.87
CA LEU A 553 -14.99 36.06 -4.67
C LEU A 553 -15.71 37.01 -5.63
N LEU A 554 -16.18 38.16 -5.16
CA LEU A 554 -16.83 39.15 -6.02
C LEU A 554 -15.88 39.63 -7.12
N HIS A 555 -14.62 39.93 -6.77
CA HIS A 555 -13.63 40.35 -7.74
C HIS A 555 -13.37 39.27 -8.82
N ILE A 556 -13.28 37.99 -8.46
CA ILE A 556 -13.15 36.90 -9.43
C ILE A 556 -14.38 36.84 -10.34
N ILE A 557 -15.59 36.92 -9.79
CA ILE A 557 -16.82 36.91 -10.59
C ILE A 557 -16.81 38.06 -11.61
N GLU A 558 -16.43 39.28 -11.20
CA GLU A 558 -16.32 40.41 -12.12
C GLU A 558 -15.27 40.20 -13.24
N LEU A 559 -14.12 39.59 -12.90
CA LEU A 559 -13.09 39.25 -13.86
C LEU A 559 -13.57 38.23 -14.90
N THR A 560 -14.39 37.24 -14.53
CA THR A 560 -14.98 36.28 -15.49
C THR A 560 -15.91 36.94 -16.52
N TYR A 561 -16.45 38.12 -16.19
CA TYR A 561 -17.25 38.93 -17.12
C TYR A 561 -16.41 39.87 -17.99
N GLY A 562 -15.09 39.95 -17.77
CA GLY A 562 -14.19 40.85 -18.51
C GLY A 562 -14.49 42.33 -18.31
N ARG A 563 -15.26 42.68 -17.27
CA ARG A 563 -15.71 44.07 -17.02
C ARG A 563 -14.65 44.93 -16.34
N VAL A 564 -13.75 44.27 -15.63
CA VAL A 564 -12.84 44.87 -14.65
C VAL A 564 -11.39 44.89 -15.13
N ALA A 565 -11.03 44.01 -16.06
CA ALA A 565 -9.77 44.04 -16.82
C ALA A 565 -9.97 43.34 -18.18
N GLU A 566 -9.20 43.73 -19.21
CA GLU A 566 -9.11 42.96 -20.44
C GLU A 566 -8.46 41.62 -20.13
N THR A 567 -9.26 40.55 -20.08
CA THR A 567 -8.75 39.19 -19.92
C THR A 567 -8.94 38.39 -21.19
N SER A 568 -7.91 37.63 -21.57
CA SER A 568 -8.04 36.52 -22.53
C SER A 568 -8.91 35.38 -21.97
N SER A 569 -9.35 35.47 -20.70
CA SER A 569 -10.15 34.49 -19.95
C SER A 569 -11.67 34.65 -20.07
N ALA A 570 -12.18 35.44 -21.03
CA ALA A 570 -13.62 35.53 -21.36
C ALA A 570 -14.29 34.18 -21.77
N GLN A 571 -13.53 33.07 -21.76
CA GLN A 571 -13.98 31.71 -22.00
C GLN A 571 -14.18 30.87 -20.71
N GLU A 572 -13.93 31.42 -19.52
CA GLU A 572 -14.21 30.71 -18.27
C GLU A 572 -15.73 30.60 -17.98
N PRO A 573 -16.17 29.48 -17.38
CA PRO A 573 -17.57 29.32 -16.99
C PRO A 573 -17.96 30.40 -15.96
N LYS A 574 -19.21 30.90 -16.06
CA LYS A 574 -19.72 31.98 -15.20
C LYS A 574 -20.48 31.38 -14.02
N LEU A 575 -20.14 31.79 -12.80
CA LEU A 575 -20.81 31.32 -11.57
C LEU A 575 -22.29 31.72 -11.54
N ILE A 576 -22.60 32.97 -11.85
CA ILE A 576 -23.96 33.53 -11.84
C ILE A 576 -24.17 34.37 -13.10
N SER A 577 -25.42 34.61 -13.51
CA SER A 577 -25.78 35.51 -14.61
C SER A 577 -25.45 36.96 -14.27
N LEU A 578 -25.38 37.80 -15.31
CA LEU A 578 -25.08 39.22 -15.17
C LEU A 578 -26.16 39.94 -14.34
N ASP A 579 -27.43 39.58 -14.52
CA ASP A 579 -28.55 40.13 -13.75
C ASP A 579 -28.44 39.81 -12.26
N ASN A 580 -28.00 38.59 -11.92
CA ASN A 580 -27.77 38.18 -10.55
C ASN A 580 -26.49 38.81 -9.96
N LEU A 581 -25.45 39.03 -10.77
CA LEU A 581 -24.27 39.78 -10.37
C LEU A 581 -24.62 41.21 -9.93
N TYR A 582 -25.46 41.94 -10.69
CA TYR A 582 -25.92 43.27 -10.29
C TYR A 582 -26.64 43.28 -8.93
N LYS A 583 -27.33 42.20 -8.56
CA LYS A 583 -27.95 42.08 -7.22
C LYS A 583 -26.89 41.86 -6.14
N ILE A 584 -25.84 41.08 -6.41
CA ILE A 584 -24.71 40.91 -5.49
C ILE A 584 -23.95 42.23 -5.30
N GLU A 585 -23.73 42.99 -6.38
CA GLU A 585 -23.13 44.34 -6.32
C GLU A 585 -23.93 45.26 -5.38
N ALA A 586 -25.26 45.25 -5.48
CA ALA A 586 -26.13 46.03 -4.59
C ALA A 586 -25.97 45.63 -3.11
N ILE A 587 -25.93 44.33 -2.81
CA ILE A 587 -25.68 43.81 -1.46
C ILE A 587 -24.29 44.24 -0.98
N PHE A 588 -23.25 44.11 -1.82
CA PHE A 588 -21.90 44.55 -1.50
C PHE A 588 -21.85 46.04 -1.12
N LEU A 589 -22.50 46.91 -1.89
CA LEU A 589 -22.56 48.35 -1.61
C LEU A 589 -23.28 48.63 -0.28
N GLU A 590 -24.42 48.00 -0.04
CA GLU A 590 -25.19 48.15 1.20
C GLU A 590 -24.35 47.75 2.42
N ARG A 591 -23.74 46.56 2.35
CA ARG A 591 -22.90 46.02 3.42
C ARG A 591 -21.65 46.87 3.65
N THR A 592 -20.99 47.31 2.57
CA THR A 592 -19.82 48.20 2.66
C THR A 592 -20.19 49.50 3.37
N LYS A 593 -21.27 50.17 2.94
CA LYS A 593 -21.79 51.40 3.58
C LYS A 593 -22.11 51.19 5.06
N SER A 594 -22.73 50.05 5.41
CA SER A 594 -23.01 49.68 6.80
C SER A 594 -21.72 49.49 7.63
N PHE A 595 -20.69 48.86 7.08
CA PHE A 595 -19.43 48.65 7.81
C PHE A 595 -18.63 49.94 7.96
N VAL A 596 -18.54 50.78 6.93
CA VAL A 596 -17.80 52.06 7.05
C VAL A 596 -18.49 53.10 7.93
N ALA A 597 -19.76 52.87 8.32
CA ALA A 597 -20.42 53.68 9.34
C ALA A 597 -19.82 53.45 10.74
N ASN A 598 -19.23 52.27 10.99
CA ASN A 598 -18.69 51.86 12.29
C ASN A 598 -17.19 51.53 12.26
N THR A 599 -16.59 51.48 11.07
CA THR A 599 -15.18 51.18 10.85
C THR A 599 -14.57 52.19 9.89
N ASN A 600 -13.26 52.36 9.93
CA ASN A 600 -12.56 53.19 8.95
C ASN A 600 -12.10 52.32 7.77
N LEU A 601 -12.48 52.67 6.54
CA LEU A 601 -12.12 51.92 5.33
C LEU A 601 -10.60 51.68 5.23
N PHE A 602 -9.81 52.66 5.64
CA PHE A 602 -8.34 52.60 5.57
C PHE A 602 -7.69 51.63 6.56
N ASP A 603 -8.47 51.07 7.48
CA ASP A 603 -8.04 50.02 8.41
C ASP A 603 -8.45 48.61 7.96
N TRP A 604 -9.12 48.49 6.80
CA TRP A 604 -9.52 47.20 6.25
C TRP A 604 -8.30 46.46 5.69
N LYS A 605 -8.18 45.16 5.97
CA LYS A 605 -7.14 44.28 5.38
C LYS A 605 -7.22 44.26 3.86
N GLU A 606 -8.45 44.31 3.35
CA GLU A 606 -8.75 44.23 1.93
C GLU A 606 -9.01 45.61 1.29
N LEU A 607 -8.43 46.69 1.86
CA LEU A 607 -8.59 48.08 1.43
C LEU A 607 -8.50 48.25 -0.10
N ARG A 608 -7.45 47.70 -0.73
CA ARG A 608 -7.24 47.83 -2.17
C ARG A 608 -8.41 47.23 -2.96
N ARG A 609 -8.92 46.07 -2.53
CA ARG A 609 -9.98 45.33 -3.22
C ARG A 609 -11.35 45.97 -3.02
N VAL A 610 -11.68 46.37 -1.78
CA VAL A 610 -12.95 47.09 -1.52
C VAL A 610 -12.99 48.43 -2.24
N SER A 611 -11.91 49.22 -2.22
CA SER A 611 -11.85 50.52 -2.88
C SER A 611 -12.02 50.40 -4.39
N PHE A 612 -11.37 49.40 -4.97
CA PHE A 612 -11.48 49.11 -6.39
C PHE A 612 -12.89 48.68 -6.80
N LEU A 613 -13.49 47.71 -6.08
CA LEU A 613 -14.85 47.24 -6.35
C LEU A 613 -15.87 48.36 -6.17
N TRP A 614 -15.74 49.20 -5.13
CA TRP A 614 -16.65 50.31 -4.90
C TRP A 614 -16.54 51.39 -5.97
N ASP A 615 -15.31 51.81 -6.34
CA ASP A 615 -15.11 52.78 -7.45
C ASP A 615 -15.65 52.25 -8.79
N PHE A 616 -15.49 50.95 -9.03
CA PHE A 616 -15.97 50.30 -10.25
C PHE A 616 -17.50 50.21 -10.32
N ILE A 617 -18.16 49.83 -9.21
CA ILE A 617 -19.61 49.61 -9.15
C ILE A 617 -20.38 50.93 -9.02
N GLU A 618 -19.99 51.81 -8.07
CA GLU A 618 -20.70 53.06 -7.78
C GLU A 618 -19.71 54.18 -7.44
N LYS A 619 -19.11 54.72 -8.51
CA LYS A 619 -18.06 55.73 -8.47
C LYS A 619 -18.43 56.99 -7.70
N GLU A 620 -19.68 57.47 -7.82
CA GLU A 620 -20.14 58.70 -7.19
C GLU A 620 -20.05 58.61 -5.66
N THR A 621 -20.60 57.54 -5.07
CA THR A 621 -20.64 57.39 -3.60
C THR A 621 -19.28 57.05 -3.02
N TYR A 622 -18.46 56.27 -3.73
CA TYR A 622 -17.06 56.06 -3.38
C TYR A 622 -16.31 57.40 -3.35
N SER A 623 -16.50 58.23 -4.37
CA SER A 623 -15.83 59.52 -4.48
C SER A 623 -16.21 60.49 -3.36
N GLU A 624 -17.48 60.51 -2.96
CA GLU A 624 -17.98 61.29 -1.83
C GLU A 624 -17.39 60.82 -0.50
N TYR A 625 -17.33 59.49 -0.29
CA TYR A 625 -16.72 58.91 0.90
C TYR A 625 -15.25 59.26 1.00
N ILE A 626 -14.46 59.03 -0.06
CA ILE A 626 -13.02 59.30 -0.07
C ILE A 626 -12.73 60.77 0.19
N LYS A 627 -13.42 61.70 -0.46
CA LYS A 627 -13.25 63.15 -0.21
C LYS A 627 -13.45 63.51 1.26
N THR A 628 -14.40 62.87 1.92
CA THR A 628 -14.66 63.08 3.35
C THR A 628 -13.60 62.39 4.21
N ALA A 629 -13.24 61.15 3.90
CA ALA A 629 -12.35 60.33 4.71
C ALA A 629 -10.89 60.81 4.69
N ILE A 630 -10.41 61.37 3.56
CA ILE A 630 -9.06 61.93 3.43
C ILE A 630 -8.90 63.33 4.03
N THR A 631 -9.96 63.93 4.59
CA THR A 631 -9.82 65.12 5.44
C THR A 631 -9.03 64.82 6.71
N ASN A 632 -9.04 63.55 7.15
CA ASN A 632 -8.09 63.05 8.13
C ASN A 632 -6.74 62.82 7.44
N GLU A 633 -5.70 63.50 7.96
CA GLU A 633 -4.38 63.51 7.35
C GLU A 633 -3.74 62.10 7.27
N LEU A 634 -3.94 61.22 8.26
CA LEU A 634 -3.43 59.84 8.24
C LEU A 634 -4.17 58.97 7.21
N ASN A 635 -5.47 59.18 7.05
CA ASN A 635 -6.24 58.48 6.01
C ASN A 635 -5.78 58.91 4.61
N ALA A 636 -5.43 60.19 4.41
CA ALA A 636 -4.85 60.64 3.16
C ALA A 636 -3.53 59.90 2.84
N ILE A 637 -2.66 59.70 3.84
CA ILE A 637 -1.43 58.90 3.68
C ILE A 637 -1.74 57.45 3.29
N LYS A 638 -2.69 56.81 3.96
CA LYS A 638 -3.11 55.43 3.63
C LYS A 638 -3.73 55.33 2.24
N PHE A 639 -4.51 56.33 1.83
CA PHE A 639 -5.08 56.44 0.48
C PHE A 639 -3.99 56.54 -0.59
N LEU A 640 -2.97 57.37 -0.35
CA LEU A 640 -1.84 57.53 -1.25
C LEU A 640 -1.10 56.21 -1.51
N ALA A 641 -0.94 55.38 -0.47
CA ALA A 641 -0.29 54.08 -0.60
C ALA A 641 -1.00 53.13 -1.58
N LEU A 642 -2.29 53.35 -1.91
CA LEU A 642 -2.99 52.56 -2.94
C LEU A 642 -2.47 52.84 -4.36
N HIS A 643 -1.98 54.04 -4.61
CA HIS A 643 -1.50 54.49 -5.92
C HIS A 643 -0.01 54.23 -6.16
N VAL A 644 0.70 53.73 -5.14
CA VAL A 644 2.10 53.33 -5.23
C VAL A 644 2.19 51.81 -5.19
N ALA A 645 2.79 51.20 -6.20
CA ALA A 645 3.05 49.77 -6.25
C ALA A 645 4.47 49.45 -5.79
N SER A 646 4.64 48.27 -5.21
CA SER A 646 5.92 47.71 -4.80
C SER A 646 6.29 46.53 -5.69
N TRP A 647 7.52 46.50 -6.18
CA TRP A 647 8.11 45.40 -6.94
C TRP A 647 9.13 44.67 -6.06
N SER A 648 9.05 43.34 -6.02
CA SER A 648 9.89 42.50 -5.16
C SER A 648 10.69 41.48 -5.96
N SER A 649 11.91 41.19 -5.51
CA SER A 649 12.77 40.11 -6.00
C SER A 649 13.23 39.24 -4.84
N ALA A 650 13.14 37.92 -4.97
CA ALA A 650 13.48 36.96 -3.90
C ALA A 650 12.79 37.21 -2.54
N GLY A 651 11.60 37.81 -2.55
CA GLY A 651 10.83 38.11 -1.34
C GLY A 651 11.11 39.47 -0.69
N GLU A 652 12.09 40.23 -1.18
CA GLU A 652 12.39 41.58 -0.69
C GLU A 652 11.89 42.64 -1.68
N VAL A 653 11.33 43.75 -1.19
CA VAL A 653 10.94 44.89 -2.03
C VAL A 653 12.20 45.58 -2.55
N CYS A 654 12.32 45.67 -3.87
CA CYS A 654 13.47 46.29 -4.53
C CYS A 654 13.14 47.69 -5.06
N GLU A 655 11.91 47.91 -5.53
CA GLU A 655 11.52 49.16 -6.20
C GLU A 655 10.07 49.52 -5.89
N TYR A 656 9.78 50.82 -5.90
CA TYR A 656 8.44 51.38 -5.83
C TYR A 656 8.11 52.14 -7.11
N GLU A 657 6.86 52.07 -7.57
CA GLU A 657 6.39 52.74 -8.78
C GLU A 657 5.05 53.42 -8.56
N LEU A 658 4.95 54.70 -8.94
CA LEU A 658 3.68 55.42 -8.97
C LEU A 658 2.86 54.95 -10.19
N GLN A 659 1.84 54.12 -9.96
CA GLN A 659 1.11 53.42 -11.04
C GLN A 659 0.15 54.31 -11.80
N ASP A 660 -0.54 55.24 -11.12
CA ASP A 660 -1.47 56.15 -11.77
C ASP A 660 -1.57 57.50 -11.03
N TYR A 661 -2.10 58.51 -11.74
CA TYR A 661 -2.39 59.83 -11.20
C TYR A 661 -3.88 60.01 -10.87
N SER A 662 -4.63 58.91 -10.72
CA SER A 662 -6.08 58.98 -10.52
C SER A 662 -6.46 59.63 -9.18
N TYR A 663 -5.54 59.60 -8.20
CA TYR A 663 -5.66 60.32 -6.92
C TYR A 663 -5.88 61.83 -7.07
N THR A 664 -5.41 62.43 -8.18
CA THR A 664 -5.54 63.88 -8.45
C THR A 664 -6.99 64.34 -8.59
N LYS A 665 -7.93 63.41 -8.77
CA LYS A 665 -9.38 63.66 -8.75
C LYS A 665 -9.91 64.01 -7.36
N PHE A 666 -9.18 63.65 -6.31
CA PHE A 666 -9.60 63.80 -4.91
C PHE A 666 -8.80 64.86 -4.16
N ILE A 667 -7.49 64.92 -4.41
CA ILE A 667 -6.57 65.84 -3.76
C ILE A 667 -5.39 66.14 -4.70
N SER A 668 -4.94 67.39 -4.76
CA SER A 668 -3.83 67.75 -5.63
C SER A 668 -2.50 67.21 -5.10
N THR A 669 -1.53 66.95 -5.99
CA THR A 669 -0.18 66.53 -5.58
C THR A 669 0.45 67.51 -4.59
N ALA A 670 0.24 68.82 -4.80
CA ALA A 670 0.77 69.85 -3.89
C ALA A 670 0.12 69.80 -2.49
N GLU A 671 -1.17 69.49 -2.40
CA GLU A 671 -1.85 69.29 -1.12
C GLU A 671 -1.39 68.01 -0.43
N PHE A 672 -1.17 66.93 -1.18
CA PHE A 672 -0.59 65.70 -0.63
C PHE A 672 0.78 65.93 0.00
N ILE A 673 1.67 66.65 -0.68
CA ILE A 673 2.98 66.99 -0.14
C ILE A 673 2.83 67.81 1.16
N LYS A 674 1.90 68.77 1.22
CA LYS A 674 1.64 69.53 2.45
C LYS A 674 1.16 68.64 3.60
N VAL A 675 0.27 67.69 3.32
CA VAL A 675 -0.22 66.72 4.31
C VAL A 675 0.91 65.80 4.77
N ILE A 676 1.78 65.33 3.87
CA ILE A 676 2.95 64.52 4.22
C ILE A 676 3.90 65.31 5.13
N GLU A 677 4.18 66.57 4.80
CA GLU A 677 5.03 67.44 5.62
C GLU A 677 4.43 67.72 7.01
N SER A 678 3.10 67.81 7.14
CA SER A 678 2.42 68.02 8.42
C SER A 678 2.40 66.78 9.31
N VAL A 679 2.17 65.59 8.72
CA VAL A 679 2.07 64.34 9.49
C VAL A 679 3.41 63.67 9.77
N ARG A 680 4.43 63.83 8.91
CA ARG A 680 5.73 63.15 9.09
C ARG A 680 6.45 63.52 10.40
N ILE A 681 6.10 64.67 10.98
CA ILE A 681 6.63 65.14 12.26
C ILE A 681 5.86 64.61 13.49
N THR A 682 4.76 63.88 13.28
CA THR A 682 3.90 63.32 14.33
C THR A 682 4.30 61.88 14.68
N LYS A 683 4.04 61.44 15.92
CA LYS A 683 4.24 60.05 16.34
C LYS A 683 3.39 59.07 15.53
N ASP A 684 2.13 59.44 15.25
CA ASP A 684 1.16 58.56 14.65
C ASP A 684 1.58 58.11 13.23
N PHE A 685 2.23 58.98 12.45
CA PHE A 685 2.78 58.62 11.14
C PHE A 685 3.81 57.49 11.22
N TRP A 686 4.71 57.54 12.22
CA TRP A 686 5.76 56.53 12.39
C TRP A 686 5.26 55.23 13.03
N THR A 687 4.02 55.20 13.52
CA THR A 687 3.34 53.97 13.95
C THR A 687 2.60 53.25 12.82
N LEU A 688 2.56 53.83 11.61
CA LEU A 688 1.99 53.17 10.43
C LEU A 688 2.85 51.99 9.99
N ASP A 689 2.23 51.08 9.23
CA ASP A 689 2.94 49.96 8.58
C ASP A 689 4.13 50.47 7.75
N GLU A 690 5.27 49.77 7.84
CA GLU A 690 6.52 50.17 7.17
C GLU A 690 6.29 50.38 5.66
N LYS A 691 5.46 49.55 5.02
CA LYS A 691 5.15 49.67 3.60
C LYS A 691 4.41 50.96 3.26
N ILE A 692 3.55 51.46 4.17
CA ILE A 692 2.84 52.73 3.98
C ILE A 692 3.82 53.90 4.06
N ILE A 693 4.75 53.86 5.02
CA ILE A 693 5.81 54.87 5.17
C ILE A 693 6.70 54.87 3.93
N GLU A 694 7.16 53.69 3.50
CA GLU A 694 7.98 53.54 2.29
C GLU A 694 7.25 54.04 1.03
N SER A 695 5.97 53.70 0.88
CA SER A 695 5.14 54.17 -0.25
C SER A 695 4.98 55.69 -0.24
N THR A 696 4.85 56.30 0.94
CA THR A 696 4.74 57.75 1.11
C THR A 696 6.03 58.45 0.67
N VAL A 697 7.18 57.92 1.10
CA VAL A 697 8.48 58.48 0.75
C VAL A 697 8.78 58.28 -0.73
N ALA A 698 8.46 57.10 -1.27
CA ALA A 698 8.56 56.82 -2.69
C ALA A 698 7.71 57.80 -3.51
N PHE A 699 6.51 58.15 -3.05
CA PHE A 699 5.68 59.17 -3.70
C PHE A 699 6.37 60.55 -3.71
N VAL A 700 6.94 61.00 -2.59
CA VAL A 700 7.66 62.29 -2.53
C VAL A 700 8.82 62.30 -3.52
N LEU A 701 9.68 61.29 -3.48
CA LEU A 701 10.81 61.13 -4.40
C LEU A 701 10.35 61.09 -5.86
N ALA A 702 9.25 60.40 -6.14
CA ALA A 702 8.64 60.35 -7.45
C ALA A 702 8.14 61.73 -7.92
N THR A 703 7.64 62.59 -7.04
CA THR A 703 7.22 63.96 -7.41
C THR A 703 8.39 64.91 -7.70
N GLU A 704 9.58 64.62 -7.18
CA GLU A 704 10.80 65.39 -7.42
C GLU A 704 11.44 65.10 -8.80
N LEU A 705 11.05 64.00 -9.47
CA LEU A 705 11.64 63.55 -10.74
C LEU A 705 10.98 64.16 -11.99
N PRO A 706 11.77 64.62 -12.99
CA PRO A 706 11.27 65.42 -14.10
C PRO A 706 10.56 64.69 -15.25
N ASN A 707 10.61 63.34 -15.44
CA ASN A 707 9.66 62.65 -16.34
C ASN A 707 9.67 61.08 -16.46
N VAL A 708 8.45 60.58 -16.72
CA VAL A 708 7.91 59.35 -17.39
C VAL A 708 8.05 57.93 -16.79
N LYS A 709 9.09 57.54 -16.02
CA LYS A 709 9.04 56.28 -15.24
C LYS A 709 9.58 56.53 -13.84
N LYS A 710 8.66 56.75 -12.89
CA LYS A 710 8.98 57.08 -11.50
C LYS A 710 9.18 55.81 -10.70
N GLN A 711 10.11 54.97 -11.16
CA GLN A 711 10.61 53.84 -10.40
C GLN A 711 11.63 54.39 -9.40
N ILE A 712 11.38 54.14 -8.12
CA ILE A 712 12.22 54.58 -7.01
C ILE A 712 12.83 53.33 -6.39
N GLU A 713 14.15 53.25 -6.38
CA GLU A 713 14.84 52.15 -5.74
C GLU A 713 14.64 52.18 -4.21
N ILE A 714 14.47 51.02 -3.59
CA ILE A 714 14.28 50.88 -2.14
C ILE A 714 15.41 51.55 -1.33
N LYS A 715 16.64 51.56 -1.87
CA LYS A 715 17.79 52.20 -1.24
C LYS A 715 17.59 53.70 -1.04
N ASP A 716 16.94 54.37 -2.00
CA ASP A 716 16.72 55.81 -1.99
C ASP A 716 15.54 56.15 -1.06
N VAL A 717 14.52 55.29 -1.03
CA VAL A 717 13.42 55.35 -0.05
C VAL A 717 13.97 55.25 1.38
N LYS A 718 14.76 54.20 1.67
CA LYS A 718 15.36 53.99 3.00
C LYS A 718 16.30 55.12 3.41
N LYS A 719 17.06 55.67 2.47
CA LYS A 719 17.91 56.84 2.71
C LYS A 719 17.08 58.06 3.13
N ARG A 720 16.02 58.39 2.37
CA ARG A 720 15.14 59.53 2.68
C ARG A 720 14.37 59.35 3.99
N ILE A 721 13.96 58.11 4.33
CA ILE A 721 13.41 57.79 5.66
C ILE A 721 14.41 58.11 6.77
N GLY A 722 15.69 57.74 6.58
CA GLY A 722 16.76 58.06 7.52
C GLY A 722 16.98 59.56 7.69
N GLU A 723 16.93 60.33 6.59
CA GLU A 723 17.00 61.80 6.61
C GLU A 723 15.82 62.38 7.43
N TRP A 724 14.59 61.95 7.18
CA TRP A 724 13.40 62.40 7.93
C TRP A 724 13.47 62.06 9.42
N LYS A 725 13.99 60.90 9.80
CA LYS A 725 14.18 60.54 11.22
C LYS A 725 15.22 61.40 11.92
N ASN A 726 16.31 61.76 11.22
CA ASN A 726 17.37 62.61 11.77
C ASN A 726 16.92 64.06 12.00
N GLU A 727 15.91 64.53 11.27
CA GLU A 727 15.28 65.85 11.45
C GLU A 727 14.41 65.92 12.72
N LEU A 728 14.12 64.79 13.37
CA LEU A 728 13.19 64.66 14.50
C LEU A 728 13.84 63.96 15.72
N PRO A 729 14.74 64.64 16.46
CA PRO A 729 15.52 64.03 17.54
C PRO A 729 14.69 63.52 18.74
N GLU A 730 13.44 63.96 18.91
CA GLU A 730 12.53 63.48 19.97
C GLU A 730 11.84 62.13 19.66
N LEU A 731 11.93 61.63 18.41
CA LEU A 731 11.33 60.37 17.96
C LEU A 731 12.35 59.23 17.81
N ALA A 732 13.65 59.50 17.96
CA ALA A 732 14.73 58.54 17.73
C ALA A 732 14.93 57.49 18.86
N ASN A 733 14.15 57.56 19.95
CA ASN A 733 14.30 56.72 21.16
C ASN A 733 13.03 55.91 21.54
N SER A 734 12.07 55.72 20.63
CA SER A 734 10.90 54.84 20.84
C SER A 734 10.89 53.65 19.91
#